data_AF-A0A6P0LX23-F1
#
_entry.id   AF-A0A6P0LX23-F1
#
_cell.length_a   1.000
_cell.length_b   1.000
_cell.length_c   1.000
_cell.angle_alpha   90.00
_cell.angle_beta   90.00
_cell.angle_gamma   90.00
#
_symmetry.space_group_name_H-M   'P 1'
#
loop_
_entity.id
_entity.type
_entity.pdbx_description
1 polymer ?
#
loop_
_entity_poly.entity_id
_entity_poly.type
_entity_poly.pdbx_seq_one_letter_code
_entity_poly.pdbx_strand_id
1 'polypeptide(L)'
;MFYQLLTWIIALALTLSTTLLPIAPASANPVQTENVEVQLISEVINIQPGTPFWVGLHFNINPGWHTYWRNPGDSGLGATLKWTLPPGFEVGDIVWPYPQRLPLEPLMNFGYEEEVTLLSQITPPANLATPDSLQLRVKADWLVCEVNCIPEEGTLNLTLPITSRPPLVNQRWAKVFEQARQALPKPSPWQVTVTIEPKDLTLQVEAPEMEEAQIQEVTFFPHQDGIISNPAPQNAELNQDGITLRLQRGYLRKLDPITGVLVIRESLDNQSVVQAFTIEAAVSNEIGKTAPTPTQPRWEVLLLALLGGIILNLMPCVFPVLSLKALNIVQKSQKSPKQVRRHAIAFTAGILVSFSVVASVLLILRSLGQQIGWGFQLQSPVFVTLMAYLMFAVGLSLSGVFIFGASIMGIGQRLTTRSGYIGEFFTGVFATVVATPCTAPFMATALGVALTQSVPIAIAIFEMLGLGLALPYLAISFTPGLQRILPKPGAWMETFQQLLAFPMYAATAWLIWVLAQQTGTNGLAAALTGLILIAFATWLHQKTRLLPPLGKHLGSICALLALGFSLSLAQVSTTTPAAVTHNQNQGIKWQAYTAQRLVKLRQSGSPVFLNFSASWCITCLVNERVALNQPETIAAFESKKIALLKADWTNRDPAITKALESFGRSGVPLYVLYPPDSEFTPPIILPQILSADQVQRAIKNL
;
A
#
# COMPACT_ATOMS: atom_id res chain seq x y z
N MET A 1 43.27 -14.33 33.44
CA MET A 1 43.38 -13.67 32.12
C MET A 1 42.04 -13.55 31.38
N PHE A 2 41.24 -14.62 31.25
CA PHE A 2 39.97 -14.61 30.49
C PHE A 2 38.86 -13.71 31.09
N TYR A 3 38.82 -13.56 32.42
CA TYR A 3 37.88 -12.68 33.12
C TYR A 3 38.16 -11.19 32.89
N GLN A 4 39.44 -10.79 32.83
CA GLN A 4 39.82 -9.40 32.58
C GLN A 4 39.51 -9.00 31.13
N LEU A 5 39.72 -9.90 30.16
CA LEU A 5 39.38 -9.63 28.76
C LEU A 5 37.87 -9.42 28.57
N LEU A 6 37.04 -10.17 29.31
CA LEU A 6 35.58 -10.08 29.25
C LEU A 6 35.05 -8.76 29.84
N THR A 7 35.67 -8.27 30.92
CA THR A 7 35.31 -6.96 31.52
C THR A 7 35.63 -5.79 30.61
N TRP A 8 36.73 -5.86 29.85
CA TRP A 8 37.10 -4.82 28.88
C TRP A 8 36.15 -4.73 27.69
N ILE A 9 35.66 -5.87 27.19
CA ILE A 9 34.68 -5.92 26.08
C ILE A 9 33.32 -5.35 26.51
N ILE A 10 32.89 -5.60 27.75
CA ILE A 10 31.63 -5.07 28.30
C ILE A 10 31.70 -3.54 28.48
N ALA A 11 32.85 -3.02 28.92
CA ALA A 11 33.04 -1.58 29.09
C ALA A 11 33.04 -0.81 27.75
N LEU A 12 33.55 -1.42 26.68
CA LEU A 12 33.59 -0.81 25.34
C LEU A 12 32.20 -0.74 24.67
N ALA A 13 31.30 -1.68 24.99
CA ALA A 13 29.94 -1.71 24.45
C ALA A 13 29.01 -0.67 25.09
N LEU A 14 29.31 -0.23 26.32
CA LEU A 14 28.52 0.76 27.07
C LEU A 14 28.87 2.22 26.72
N THR A 15 30.02 2.48 26.12
CA THR A 15 30.49 3.84 25.80
C THR A 15 30.09 4.32 24.40
N LEU A 16 29.56 3.46 23.53
CA LEU A 16 29.19 3.82 22.15
C LEU A 16 27.72 4.26 21.98
N SER A 17 26.90 4.28 23.03
CA SER A 17 25.44 4.46 22.93
C SER A 17 24.93 5.90 23.17
N THR A 18 25.79 6.92 23.23
CA THR A 18 25.37 8.28 23.59
C THR A 18 25.91 9.36 22.64
N THR A 19 25.19 9.65 21.55
CA THR A 19 25.22 10.93 20.80
C THR A 19 23.92 11.08 19.98
N LEU A 20 22.98 11.93 20.42
CA LEU A 20 22.66 13.30 19.94
C LEU A 20 21.85 13.38 18.62
N LEU A 21 20.54 13.66 18.73
CA LEU A 21 19.67 14.13 17.64
C LEU A 21 19.72 15.68 17.56
N PRO A 22 19.79 16.27 16.35
CA PRO A 22 19.54 17.71 16.17
C PRO A 22 18.05 17.99 15.88
N ILE A 23 17.55 19.11 16.40
CA ILE A 23 16.23 19.69 16.13
C ILE A 23 16.42 20.85 15.14
N ALA A 24 15.68 20.86 14.02
CA ALA A 24 15.65 21.98 13.07
C ALA A 24 14.59 23.03 13.46
N PRO A 25 14.80 24.32 13.21
CA PRO A 25 13.82 25.37 13.49
C PRO A 25 12.81 25.54 12.34
N ALA A 26 11.56 25.89 12.68
CA ALA A 26 10.49 26.23 11.75
C ALA A 26 10.13 27.73 11.89
N SER A 27 10.12 28.46 10.77
CA SER A 27 9.51 29.79 10.62
C SER A 27 8.76 29.84 9.29
N ALA A 28 7.54 30.39 9.28
CA ALA A 28 6.62 30.39 8.14
C ALA A 28 6.36 31.81 7.61
N ASN A 29 6.37 31.92 6.28
CA ASN A 29 5.89 32.97 5.37
C ASN A 29 5.20 32.21 4.19
N PRO A 30 4.59 32.87 3.17
CA PRO A 30 4.06 32.20 1.97
C PRO A 30 4.97 31.07 1.50
N VAL A 31 4.38 29.92 1.15
CA VAL A 31 5.17 28.85 0.54
C VAL A 31 5.31 29.19 -0.93
N GLN A 32 6.41 29.86 -1.25
CA GLN A 32 6.79 30.17 -2.62
C GLN A 32 7.63 29.01 -3.17
N THR A 33 7.17 28.36 -4.23
CA THR A 33 7.99 27.45 -5.02
C THR A 33 8.31 28.10 -6.37
N GLU A 34 9.12 27.44 -7.20
CA GLU A 34 9.40 27.92 -8.56
C GLU A 34 8.15 27.89 -9.46
N ASN A 35 7.08 27.19 -9.05
CA ASN A 35 5.94 26.84 -9.90
C ASN A 35 4.62 27.47 -9.42
N VAL A 36 4.45 27.64 -8.10
CA VAL A 36 3.22 28.13 -7.50
C VAL A 36 3.51 28.84 -6.18
N GLU A 37 2.73 29.87 -5.90
CA GLU A 37 2.69 30.52 -4.59
C GLU A 37 1.43 30.07 -3.86
N VAL A 38 1.61 29.52 -2.65
CA VAL A 38 0.50 29.05 -1.81
C VAL A 38 0.44 29.82 -0.51
N GLN A 39 -0.73 30.39 -0.21
CA GLN A 39 -0.99 31.16 1.01
C GLN A 39 -2.24 30.66 1.73
N LEU A 40 -2.16 30.63 3.06
CA LEU A 40 -3.35 30.45 3.90
C LEU A 40 -3.94 31.81 4.23
N ILE A 41 -5.15 32.08 3.72
CA ILE A 41 -5.86 33.35 3.85
C ILE A 41 -7.12 33.19 4.72
N SER A 42 -7.58 34.28 5.33
CA SER A 42 -8.83 34.31 6.10
C SER A 42 -9.77 35.37 5.57
N GLU A 43 -11.06 35.04 5.55
CA GLU A 43 -12.12 35.98 5.21
C GLU A 43 -12.29 37.06 6.29
N VAL A 44 -11.85 36.80 7.53
CA VAL A 44 -12.06 37.68 8.67
C VAL A 44 -10.73 38.11 9.28
N ILE A 45 -10.72 39.26 9.94
CA ILE A 45 -9.53 39.76 10.68
C ILE A 45 -9.59 39.46 12.18
N ASN A 46 -10.72 38.98 12.68
CA ASN A 46 -10.92 38.58 14.07
C ASN A 46 -11.93 37.43 14.17
N ILE A 47 -11.82 36.64 15.22
CA ILE A 47 -12.68 35.49 15.49
C ILE A 47 -13.57 35.79 16.68
N GLN A 48 -14.85 35.42 16.60
CA GLN A 48 -15.79 35.44 17.70
C GLN A 48 -16.08 34.00 18.15
N PRO A 49 -16.06 33.69 19.46
CA PRO A 49 -16.47 32.38 19.98
C PRO A 49 -17.84 31.94 19.44
N GLY A 50 -17.93 30.69 18.96
CA GLY A 50 -19.16 30.11 18.43
C GLY A 50 -19.59 30.57 17.03
N THR A 51 -18.91 31.54 16.42
CA THR A 51 -19.26 32.04 15.07
C THR A 51 -18.34 31.42 14.01
N PRO A 52 -18.86 30.60 13.08
CA PRO A 52 -18.06 30.03 11.99
C PRO A 52 -17.49 31.10 11.05
N PHE A 53 -16.31 30.85 10.51
CA PHE A 53 -15.68 31.72 9.51
C PHE A 53 -14.95 30.90 8.44
N TRP A 54 -14.70 31.50 7.28
CA TRP A 54 -14.01 30.83 6.17
C TRP A 54 -12.52 31.13 6.16
N VAL A 55 -11.75 30.10 5.84
CA VAL A 55 -10.35 30.20 5.45
C VAL A 55 -10.19 29.63 4.04
N GLY A 56 -9.19 30.14 3.32
CA GLY A 56 -8.88 29.72 1.96
C GLY A 56 -7.43 29.30 1.86
N LEU A 57 -7.16 28.16 1.22
CA LEU A 57 -5.85 27.89 0.67
C LEU A 57 -5.81 28.48 -0.75
N HIS A 58 -5.16 29.62 -0.89
CA HIS A 58 -5.08 30.36 -2.15
C HIS A 58 -3.81 29.97 -2.91
N PHE A 59 -3.99 29.50 -4.12
CA PHE A 59 -2.95 29.16 -5.08
C PHE A 59 -2.88 30.27 -6.14
N ASN A 60 -1.69 30.80 -6.33
CA ASN A 60 -1.33 31.67 -7.44
C ASN A 60 -0.32 30.90 -8.30
N ILE A 61 -0.79 30.37 -9.43
CA ILE A 61 -0.12 29.37 -10.26
C ILE A 61 0.57 30.08 -11.42
N ASN A 62 1.86 29.80 -11.62
CA ASN A 62 2.61 30.44 -12.70
C ASN A 62 2.03 30.06 -14.08
N PRO A 63 2.07 30.97 -15.07
CA PRO A 63 1.59 30.68 -16.42
C PRO A 63 2.17 29.38 -17.00
N GLY A 64 1.33 28.55 -17.60
CA GLY A 64 1.72 27.23 -18.13
C GLY A 64 1.66 26.09 -17.11
N TRP A 65 1.54 26.39 -15.81
CA TRP A 65 1.37 25.40 -14.76
C TRP A 65 -0.10 25.25 -14.36
N HIS A 66 -0.45 24.08 -13.83
CA HIS A 66 -1.78 23.79 -13.28
C HIS A 66 -1.68 22.98 -11.98
N THR A 67 -2.74 23.06 -11.17
CA THR A 67 -2.99 22.14 -10.05
C THR A 67 -4.31 21.41 -10.26
N TYR A 68 -4.64 20.47 -9.38
CA TYR A 68 -5.68 19.48 -9.62
C TYR A 68 -6.94 19.66 -8.77
N TRP A 69 -8.05 19.22 -9.36
CA TRP A 69 -9.31 19.07 -8.66
C TRP A 69 -9.33 17.81 -7.78
N ARG A 70 -10.38 17.68 -6.96
CA ARG A 70 -10.61 16.50 -6.12
C ARG A 70 -10.49 15.19 -6.90
N ASN A 71 -11.16 15.10 -8.05
CA ASN A 71 -10.87 14.08 -9.04
C ASN A 71 -9.90 14.68 -10.07
N PRO A 72 -8.62 14.26 -10.09
CA PRO A 72 -7.62 14.87 -10.96
C PRO A 72 -7.74 14.44 -12.43
N GLY A 73 -8.65 13.53 -12.77
CA GLY A 73 -8.70 12.86 -14.07
C GLY A 73 -7.64 11.76 -14.16
N ASP A 74 -7.09 11.53 -15.36
CA ASP A 74 -6.26 10.36 -15.65
C ASP A 74 -4.91 10.37 -14.93
N SER A 75 -4.33 11.56 -14.71
CA SER A 75 -3.04 11.73 -14.05
C SER A 75 -3.07 12.91 -13.08
N GLY A 76 -2.41 12.75 -11.94
CA GLY A 76 -2.36 13.79 -10.91
C GLY A 76 -3.05 13.44 -9.61
N LEU A 77 -3.09 14.43 -8.71
CA LEU A 77 -3.59 14.35 -7.34
C LEU A 77 -4.07 15.74 -6.87
N GLY A 78 -5.32 15.83 -6.39
CA GLY A 78 -5.84 17.04 -5.74
C GLY A 78 -5.14 17.33 -4.40
N ALA A 79 -5.17 18.60 -3.98
CA ALA A 79 -4.59 19.03 -2.72
C ALA A 79 -5.23 18.33 -1.50
N THR A 80 -4.40 18.00 -0.50
CA THR A 80 -4.84 17.45 0.79
C THR A 80 -4.41 18.35 1.93
N LEU A 81 -5.33 18.59 2.88
CA LEU A 81 -5.10 19.49 4.01
C LEU A 81 -5.14 18.71 5.32
N LYS A 82 -4.06 18.82 6.11
CA LYS A 82 -3.97 18.27 7.46
C LYS A 82 -3.92 19.41 8.46
N TRP A 83 -5.07 19.70 9.05
CA TRP A 83 -5.23 20.75 10.04
C TRP A 83 -4.73 20.33 11.43
N THR A 84 -3.98 21.23 12.07
CA THR A 84 -3.64 21.15 13.50
C THR A 84 -4.36 22.31 14.19
N LEU A 85 -5.49 22.01 14.83
CA LEU A 85 -6.34 23.00 15.49
C LEU A 85 -6.28 22.83 17.02
N PRO A 86 -6.44 23.92 17.79
CA PRO A 86 -6.62 23.81 19.22
C PRO A 86 -7.86 22.99 19.61
N PRO A 87 -7.91 22.44 20.84
CA PRO A 87 -9.05 21.67 21.30
C PRO A 87 -10.37 22.44 21.17
N GLY A 88 -11.41 21.76 20.65
CA GLY A 88 -12.77 22.31 20.52
C GLY A 88 -13.05 23.06 19.21
N PHE A 89 -12.05 23.28 18.35
CA PHE A 89 -12.27 23.78 17.00
C PHE A 89 -12.62 22.66 16.04
N GLU A 90 -13.57 22.91 15.14
CA GLU A 90 -13.96 22.01 14.06
C GLU A 90 -13.61 22.62 12.71
N VAL A 91 -13.31 21.78 11.73
CA VAL A 91 -13.06 22.19 10.34
C VAL A 91 -13.88 21.34 9.40
N GLY A 92 -14.60 22.00 8.48
CA GLY A 92 -15.34 21.34 7.42
C GLY A 92 -14.43 20.85 6.30
N ASP A 93 -14.96 19.97 5.45
CA ASP A 93 -14.28 19.50 4.25
C ASP A 93 -13.92 20.66 3.30
N ILE A 94 -12.97 20.39 2.40
CA ILE A 94 -12.61 21.33 1.34
C ILE A 94 -13.82 21.51 0.42
N VAL A 95 -14.22 22.77 0.21
CA VAL A 95 -15.22 23.15 -0.77
C VAL A 95 -14.50 23.50 -2.07
N TRP A 96 -14.72 22.67 -3.08
CA TRP A 96 -14.01 22.74 -4.34
C TRP A 96 -14.76 23.58 -5.38
N PRO A 97 -14.12 24.58 -5.99
CA PRO A 97 -14.63 25.23 -7.20
C PRO A 97 -14.81 24.23 -8.35
N TYR A 98 -15.64 24.55 -9.35
CA TYR A 98 -15.75 23.70 -10.53
C TYR A 98 -14.40 23.64 -11.27
N PRO A 99 -13.99 22.46 -11.78
CA PRO A 99 -12.73 22.32 -12.49
C PRO A 99 -12.85 22.72 -13.96
N GLN A 100 -11.71 22.79 -14.64
CA GLN A 100 -11.63 22.78 -16.10
C GLN A 100 -10.92 21.52 -16.62
N ARG A 101 -11.11 21.22 -17.90
CA ARG A 101 -10.41 20.15 -18.61
C ARG A 101 -8.99 20.62 -18.94
N LEU A 102 -8.01 19.83 -18.56
CA LEU A 102 -6.58 20.07 -18.77
C LEU A 102 -6.04 18.96 -19.69
N PRO A 103 -6.06 19.16 -21.02
CA PRO A 103 -5.64 18.15 -21.98
C PRO A 103 -4.14 17.85 -21.85
N LEU A 104 -3.81 16.55 -21.72
CA LEU A 104 -2.45 16.04 -21.70
C LEU A 104 -2.38 14.78 -22.58
N GLU A 105 -2.65 14.92 -23.88
CA GLU A 105 -2.81 13.83 -24.86
C GLU A 105 -1.80 12.68 -24.65
N PRO A 106 -2.24 11.43 -24.37
CA PRO A 106 -3.61 10.87 -24.47
C PRO A 106 -4.57 11.18 -23.34
N LEU A 107 -4.08 11.79 -22.28
CA LEU A 107 -4.73 11.89 -21.00
C LEU A 107 -5.57 13.15 -20.91
N MET A 108 -6.55 13.13 -20.03
CA MET A 108 -7.34 14.29 -19.67
C MET A 108 -7.35 14.43 -18.16
N ASN A 109 -6.79 15.53 -17.69
CA ASN A 109 -6.77 15.88 -16.29
C ASN A 109 -7.87 16.91 -16.00
N PHE A 110 -8.24 17.04 -14.72
CA PHE A 110 -9.18 18.05 -14.24
C PHE A 110 -8.53 18.87 -13.14
N GLY A 111 -8.64 20.18 -13.24
CA GLY A 111 -7.92 21.05 -12.33
C GLY A 111 -8.14 22.53 -12.59
N TYR A 112 -7.12 23.31 -12.29
CA TYR A 112 -7.13 24.76 -12.27
C TYR A 112 -5.80 25.32 -12.79
N GLU A 113 -5.89 26.39 -13.56
CA GLU A 113 -4.77 27.22 -14.02
C GLU A 113 -4.91 28.63 -13.43
N GLU A 114 -3.84 29.42 -13.48
CA GLU A 114 -3.77 30.82 -13.01
C GLU A 114 -3.99 31.00 -11.51
N GLU A 115 -5.21 30.84 -11.01
CA GLU A 115 -5.54 30.99 -9.60
C GLU A 115 -6.66 30.04 -9.15
N VAL A 116 -6.57 29.53 -7.93
CA VAL A 116 -7.68 28.83 -7.29
C VAL A 116 -7.64 29.01 -5.78
N THR A 117 -8.81 29.17 -5.16
CA THR A 117 -8.92 29.24 -3.71
C THR A 117 -9.78 28.09 -3.20
N LEU A 118 -9.17 27.18 -2.46
CA LEU A 118 -9.85 26.05 -1.84
C LEU A 118 -10.34 26.46 -0.45
N LEU A 119 -11.66 26.47 -0.27
CA LEU A 119 -12.29 27.00 0.95
C LEU A 119 -12.48 25.90 2.00
N SER A 120 -12.31 26.24 3.26
CA SER A 120 -12.70 25.39 4.40
C SER A 120 -13.35 26.26 5.48
N GLN A 121 -14.43 25.77 6.06
CA GLN A 121 -15.10 26.47 7.15
C GLN A 121 -14.51 26.03 8.48
N ILE A 122 -14.17 26.99 9.34
CA ILE A 122 -13.71 26.72 10.71
C ILE A 122 -14.77 27.19 11.68
N THR A 123 -15.11 26.32 12.65
CA THR A 123 -16.08 26.60 13.71
C THR A 123 -15.36 26.66 15.07
N PRO A 124 -15.26 27.86 15.70
CA PRO A 124 -14.73 28.01 17.05
C PRO A 124 -15.70 27.46 18.10
N PRO A 125 -15.19 26.94 19.24
CA PRO A 125 -16.06 26.55 20.35
C PRO A 125 -16.74 27.76 20.99
N ALA A 126 -17.96 27.58 21.49
CA ALA A 126 -18.76 28.66 22.09
C ALA A 126 -18.19 29.17 23.44
N ASN A 127 -17.46 28.32 24.16
CA ASN A 127 -16.86 28.62 25.46
C ASN A 127 -15.37 29.03 25.38
N LEU A 128 -14.93 29.51 24.21
CA LEU A 128 -13.55 29.95 23.98
C LEU A 128 -13.20 31.12 24.91
N ALA A 129 -12.20 30.93 25.77
CA ALA A 129 -11.71 31.97 26.69
C ALA A 129 -11.10 33.14 25.91
N THR A 130 -11.29 34.37 26.41
CA THR A 130 -10.88 35.62 25.74
C THR A 130 -9.51 36.15 26.17
N PRO A 131 -8.46 35.32 26.22
CA PRO A 131 -7.15 35.85 25.85
C PRO A 131 -6.41 34.93 24.86
N ASP A 132 -5.51 35.58 24.12
CA ASP A 132 -4.63 35.07 23.06
C ASP A 132 -5.25 34.86 21.68
N SER A 133 -4.41 35.03 20.66
CA SER A 133 -4.74 34.83 19.26
C SER A 133 -4.83 33.34 18.92
N LEU A 134 -5.72 32.99 18.00
CA LEU A 134 -5.75 31.66 17.40
C LEU A 134 -4.62 31.52 16.39
N GLN A 135 -3.75 30.54 16.58
CA GLN A 135 -2.84 30.08 15.53
C GLN A 135 -3.45 28.85 14.85
N LEU A 136 -3.85 29.03 13.59
CA LEU A 136 -4.22 27.95 12.69
C LEU A 136 -2.97 27.43 11.99
N ARG A 137 -2.73 26.13 12.04
CA ARG A 137 -1.66 25.46 11.30
C ARG A 137 -2.24 24.41 10.38
N VAL A 138 -1.82 24.42 9.12
CA VAL A 138 -2.19 23.40 8.13
C VAL A 138 -0.93 22.90 7.44
N LYS A 139 -0.76 21.58 7.36
CA LYS A 139 0.15 20.98 6.40
C LYS A 139 -0.65 20.68 5.14
N ALA A 140 -0.30 21.33 4.03
CA ALA A 140 -0.89 21.11 2.73
C ALA A 140 0.08 20.32 1.86
N ASP A 141 -0.42 19.26 1.22
CA ASP A 141 0.30 18.50 0.19
C ASP A 141 -0.46 18.70 -1.13
N TRP A 142 0.20 19.13 -2.21
CA TRP A 142 -0.41 19.34 -3.53
C TRP A 142 0.51 18.88 -4.66
N LEU A 143 -0.06 18.80 -5.87
CA LEU A 143 0.68 18.49 -7.08
C LEU A 143 0.53 19.66 -8.05
N VAL A 144 1.64 20.10 -8.63
CA VAL A 144 1.67 21.15 -9.66
C VAL A 144 2.37 20.61 -10.90
N CYS A 145 1.84 20.88 -12.09
CA CYS A 145 2.37 20.33 -13.34
C CYS A 145 2.35 21.35 -14.47
N GLU A 146 3.39 21.32 -15.31
CA GLU A 146 3.41 21.94 -16.64
C GLU A 146 3.51 20.80 -17.67
N VAL A 147 4.71 20.21 -17.80
CA VAL A 147 4.94 18.93 -18.52
C VAL A 147 5.26 17.80 -17.53
N ASN A 148 5.97 18.13 -16.45
CA ASN A 148 6.30 17.20 -15.38
C ASN A 148 5.54 17.59 -14.11
N CYS A 149 5.08 16.59 -13.39
CA CYS A 149 4.36 16.79 -12.15
C CYS A 149 5.29 16.74 -10.95
N ILE A 150 5.27 17.82 -10.17
CA ILE A 150 6.14 18.01 -9.02
C ILE A 150 5.25 17.99 -7.77
N PRO A 151 5.38 16.97 -6.90
CA PRO A 151 4.71 16.98 -5.61
C PRO A 151 5.37 18.04 -4.72
N GLU A 152 4.55 18.94 -4.21
CA GLU A 152 4.99 20.02 -3.33
C GLU A 152 4.21 19.96 -2.01
N GLU A 153 4.86 20.37 -0.93
CA GLU A 153 4.24 20.41 0.39
C GLU A 153 4.62 21.70 1.11
N GLY A 154 3.74 22.14 2.01
CA GLY A 154 3.91 23.38 2.73
C GLY A 154 3.23 23.34 4.09
N THR A 155 3.89 23.87 5.12
CA THR A 155 3.24 24.12 6.42
C THR A 155 2.93 25.59 6.55
N LEU A 156 1.65 25.93 6.49
CA LEU A 156 1.15 27.30 6.53
C LEU A 156 0.57 27.59 7.91
N ASN A 157 0.84 28.79 8.40
CA ASN A 157 0.31 29.27 9.68
C ASN A 157 -0.45 30.58 9.46
N LEU A 158 -1.59 30.71 10.11
CA LEU A 158 -2.41 31.91 10.11
C LEU A 158 -2.76 32.26 11.54
N THR A 159 -2.50 33.50 11.95
CA THR A 159 -2.77 33.97 13.31
C THR A 159 -3.88 35.01 13.28
N LEU A 160 -4.95 34.78 14.04
CA LEU A 160 -6.12 35.65 14.11
C LEU A 160 -6.44 36.01 15.57
N PRO A 161 -6.67 37.29 15.90
CA PRO A 161 -7.08 37.68 17.24
C PRO A 161 -8.49 37.17 17.57
N ILE A 162 -8.67 36.65 18.78
CA ILE A 162 -9.99 36.28 19.32
C ILE A 162 -10.58 37.51 20.02
N THR A 163 -11.76 37.95 19.61
CA THR A 163 -12.45 39.12 20.19
C THR A 163 -13.91 38.79 20.50
N SER A 164 -14.52 39.57 21.39
CA SER A 164 -15.97 39.46 21.68
C SER A 164 -16.84 40.17 20.64
N ARG A 165 -16.24 40.84 19.66
CA ARG A 165 -16.94 41.56 18.59
C ARG A 165 -17.24 40.62 17.43
N PRO A 166 -18.29 40.89 16.63
CA PRO A 166 -18.55 40.15 15.40
C PRO A 166 -17.31 40.09 14.49
N PRO A 167 -17.09 38.98 13.75
CA PRO A 167 -16.00 38.89 12.77
C PRO A 167 -16.11 40.00 11.73
N LEU A 168 -15.05 40.78 11.57
CA LEU A 168 -14.95 41.82 10.54
C LEU A 168 -14.32 41.24 9.28
N VAL A 169 -14.89 41.57 8.12
CA VAL A 169 -14.39 41.11 6.81
C VAL A 169 -12.99 41.67 6.55
N ASN A 170 -12.09 40.79 6.13
CA ASN A 170 -10.76 41.10 5.69
C ASN A 170 -10.78 41.70 4.29
N GLN A 171 -10.77 43.04 4.22
CA GLN A 171 -10.83 43.80 2.96
C GLN A 171 -9.71 43.43 1.97
N ARG A 172 -8.57 42.92 2.45
CA ARG A 172 -7.48 42.46 1.57
C ARG A 172 -7.88 41.26 0.71
N TRP A 173 -8.68 40.36 1.26
CA TRP A 173 -9.04 39.08 0.62
C TRP A 173 -10.52 38.99 0.23
N ALA A 174 -11.33 40.00 0.55
CA ALA A 174 -12.78 39.99 0.30
C ALA A 174 -13.14 39.61 -1.15
N LYS A 175 -12.44 40.19 -2.13
CA LYS A 175 -12.65 39.88 -3.55
C LYS A 175 -12.31 38.43 -3.91
N VAL A 176 -11.22 37.89 -3.34
CA VAL A 176 -10.79 36.50 -3.58
C VAL A 176 -11.81 35.50 -3.05
N PHE A 177 -12.38 35.75 -1.86
CA PHE A 177 -13.46 34.92 -1.32
C PHE A 177 -14.76 35.03 -2.12
N GLU A 178 -15.09 36.22 -2.63
CA GLU A 178 -16.25 36.43 -3.50
C GLU A 178 -16.10 35.66 -4.81
N GLN A 179 -14.95 35.77 -5.48
CA GLN A 179 -14.62 35.01 -6.69
C GLN A 179 -14.66 33.50 -6.44
N ALA A 180 -14.05 33.04 -5.34
CA ALA A 180 -14.06 31.63 -4.97
C ALA A 180 -15.49 31.09 -4.78
N ARG A 181 -16.39 31.87 -4.18
CA ARG A 181 -17.81 31.51 -4.02
C ARG A 181 -18.59 31.50 -5.32
N GLN A 182 -18.32 32.45 -6.21
CA GLN A 182 -18.94 32.49 -7.54
C GLN A 182 -18.56 31.26 -8.37
N ALA A 183 -17.36 30.72 -8.17
CA ALA A 183 -16.88 29.51 -8.82
C ALA A 183 -17.35 28.20 -8.16
N LEU A 184 -18.16 28.25 -7.09
CA LEU A 184 -18.68 27.03 -6.46
C LEU A 184 -19.86 26.47 -7.25
N PRO A 185 -19.89 25.15 -7.50
CA PRO A 185 -21.06 24.49 -8.05
C PRO A 185 -22.28 24.65 -7.12
N LYS A 186 -23.43 25.00 -7.69
CA LYS A 186 -24.70 25.07 -6.97
C LYS A 186 -25.46 23.75 -7.10
N PRO A 187 -26.34 23.36 -6.15
CA PRO A 187 -27.22 22.21 -6.35
C PRO A 187 -28.02 22.33 -7.66
N SER A 188 -28.00 21.29 -8.49
CA SER A 188 -28.80 21.26 -9.72
C SER A 188 -30.30 21.39 -9.39
N PRO A 189 -31.03 22.33 -10.02
CA PRO A 189 -32.49 22.39 -9.88
C PRO A 189 -33.20 21.30 -10.71
N TRP A 190 -32.49 20.67 -11.65
CA TRP A 190 -33.03 19.70 -12.59
C TRP A 190 -32.82 18.26 -12.12
N GLN A 191 -33.77 17.39 -12.47
CA GLN A 191 -33.59 15.95 -12.31
C GLN A 191 -32.62 15.44 -13.37
N VAL A 192 -31.72 14.56 -12.95
CA VAL A 192 -30.73 13.94 -13.84
C VAL A 192 -30.89 12.43 -13.80
N THR A 193 -31.06 11.83 -14.97
CA THR A 193 -31.13 10.37 -15.13
C THR A 193 -29.95 9.89 -15.95
N VAL A 194 -29.50 8.67 -15.67
CA VAL A 194 -28.42 8.02 -16.42
C VAL A 194 -28.94 6.75 -17.06
N THR A 195 -28.75 6.64 -18.37
CA THR A 195 -28.90 5.39 -19.11
C THR A 195 -27.51 4.83 -19.40
N ILE A 196 -27.26 3.58 -19.00
CA ILE A 196 -25.97 2.91 -19.18
C ILE A 196 -26.07 1.93 -20.35
N GLU A 197 -25.16 2.07 -21.31
CA GLU A 197 -24.95 1.13 -22.40
C GLU A 197 -23.61 0.37 -22.22
N PRO A 198 -23.33 -0.68 -23.01
CA PRO A 198 -22.07 -1.44 -22.87
C PRO A 198 -20.80 -0.61 -23.09
N LYS A 199 -20.86 0.40 -23.98
CA LYS A 199 -19.71 1.26 -24.34
C LYS A 199 -19.90 2.73 -23.95
N ASP A 200 -21.14 3.17 -23.81
CA ASP A 200 -21.48 4.57 -23.63
C ASP A 200 -22.38 4.76 -22.40
N LEU A 201 -22.47 5.99 -21.97
CA LEU A 201 -23.28 6.45 -20.86
C LEU A 201 -23.97 7.74 -21.30
N THR A 202 -25.30 7.77 -21.17
CA THR A 202 -26.09 8.95 -21.53
C THR A 202 -26.64 9.59 -20.27
N LEU A 203 -26.22 10.83 -20.00
CA LEU A 203 -26.78 11.69 -18.97
C LEU A 203 -27.91 12.52 -19.57
N GLN A 204 -29.11 12.41 -19.03
CA GLN A 204 -30.25 13.22 -19.43
C GLN A 204 -30.62 14.17 -18.28
N VAL A 205 -30.54 15.46 -18.54
CA VAL A 205 -30.84 16.55 -17.60
C VAL A 205 -32.17 17.17 -18.03
N GLU A 206 -33.21 17.02 -17.21
CA GLU A 206 -34.56 17.53 -17.50
C GLU A 206 -34.63 19.03 -17.23
N ALA A 207 -34.40 19.83 -18.27
CA ALA A 207 -34.31 21.29 -18.21
C ALA A 207 -35.18 21.96 -19.27
N PRO A 208 -36.52 21.85 -19.19
CA PRO A 208 -37.45 22.31 -20.24
C PRO A 208 -37.53 23.84 -20.39
N GLU A 209 -37.06 24.60 -19.40
CA GLU A 209 -37.05 26.08 -19.41
C GLU A 209 -35.76 26.68 -19.99
N MET A 210 -34.84 25.84 -20.48
CA MET A 210 -33.51 26.25 -20.93
C MET A 210 -33.53 26.64 -22.42
N GLU A 211 -33.16 27.89 -22.74
CA GLU A 211 -33.11 28.38 -24.11
C GLU A 211 -31.87 27.84 -24.86
N GLU A 212 -32.10 27.01 -25.88
CA GLU A 212 -31.07 26.37 -26.71
C GLU A 212 -30.09 27.37 -27.36
N ALA A 213 -30.56 28.58 -27.68
CA ALA A 213 -29.79 29.59 -28.41
C ALA A 213 -28.60 30.19 -27.63
N GLN A 214 -28.46 29.87 -26.34
CA GLN A 214 -27.45 30.48 -25.46
C GLN A 214 -26.32 29.53 -25.07
N ILE A 215 -26.45 28.21 -25.24
CA ILE A 215 -25.48 27.23 -24.72
C ILE A 215 -24.36 26.95 -25.73
N GLN A 216 -23.12 27.17 -25.31
CA GLN A 216 -21.91 26.95 -26.11
C GLN A 216 -21.28 25.59 -25.84
N GLU A 217 -21.23 25.17 -24.59
CA GLU A 217 -20.52 23.96 -24.16
C GLU A 217 -21.15 23.40 -22.89
N VAL A 218 -21.28 22.08 -22.82
CA VAL A 218 -21.68 21.36 -21.60
C VAL A 218 -20.64 20.29 -21.31
N THR A 219 -20.03 20.37 -20.12
CA THR A 219 -19.03 19.41 -19.67
C THR A 219 -19.41 18.82 -18.32
N PHE A 220 -19.36 17.50 -18.21
CA PHE A 220 -19.52 16.76 -16.98
C PHE A 220 -18.18 16.32 -16.41
N PHE A 221 -17.98 16.61 -15.11
CA PHE A 221 -16.82 16.20 -14.33
C PHE A 221 -17.26 15.23 -13.23
N PRO A 222 -16.93 13.94 -13.32
CA PRO A 222 -17.33 12.97 -12.29
C PRO A 222 -16.55 13.18 -10.99
N HIS A 223 -17.21 13.05 -9.83
CA HIS A 223 -16.51 13.07 -8.55
C HIS A 223 -15.65 11.82 -8.32
N GLN A 224 -16.02 10.71 -8.95
CA GLN A 224 -15.33 9.43 -8.85
C GLN A 224 -14.58 9.11 -10.15
N ASP A 225 -13.33 8.69 -10.03
CA ASP A 225 -12.53 8.29 -11.18
C ASP A 225 -13.05 6.98 -11.82
N GLY A 226 -12.91 6.87 -13.15
CA GLY A 226 -13.23 5.68 -13.92
C GLY A 226 -14.71 5.52 -14.35
N ILE A 227 -15.57 6.51 -14.09
CA ILE A 227 -16.96 6.51 -14.58
C ILE A 227 -17.00 6.69 -16.11
N ILE A 228 -16.21 7.64 -16.61
CA ILE A 228 -16.11 7.96 -18.04
C ILE A 228 -14.67 7.78 -18.53
N SER A 229 -14.49 7.67 -19.84
CA SER A 229 -13.19 7.89 -20.47
C SER A 229 -12.95 9.39 -20.54
N ASN A 230 -12.12 9.92 -19.64
CA ASN A 230 -11.89 11.36 -19.50
C ASN A 230 -11.45 12.04 -20.83
N PRO A 231 -10.56 11.44 -21.66
CA PRO A 231 -10.12 12.03 -22.92
C PRO A 231 -11.20 12.10 -24.00
N ALA A 232 -12.24 11.26 -23.91
CA ALA A 232 -13.29 11.23 -24.92
C ALA A 232 -14.03 12.59 -24.98
N PRO A 233 -14.41 13.04 -26.19
CA PRO A 233 -15.32 14.17 -26.35
C PRO A 233 -16.63 13.92 -25.62
N GLN A 234 -17.18 14.97 -25.00
CA GLN A 234 -18.50 14.92 -24.39
C GLN A 234 -19.47 15.66 -25.31
N ASN A 235 -20.33 14.91 -26.00
CA ASN A 235 -21.22 15.48 -26.99
C ASN A 235 -22.57 15.78 -26.33
N ALA A 236 -22.90 17.07 -26.23
CA ALA A 236 -24.18 17.54 -25.71
C ALA A 236 -25.15 17.78 -26.86
N GLU A 237 -26.32 17.18 -26.78
CA GLU A 237 -27.47 17.44 -27.65
C GLU A 237 -28.53 18.18 -26.82
N LEU A 238 -28.99 19.32 -27.32
CA LEU A 238 -30.05 20.10 -26.70
C LEU A 238 -31.39 19.68 -27.32
N ASN A 239 -32.35 19.33 -26.48
CA ASN A 239 -33.70 18.91 -26.88
C ASN A 239 -34.73 19.77 -26.15
N GLN A 240 -35.99 19.70 -26.58
CA GLN A 240 -37.12 20.40 -25.93
C GLN A 240 -37.31 19.99 -24.45
N ASP A 241 -36.83 18.80 -24.07
CA ASP A 241 -36.91 18.25 -22.72
C ASP A 241 -35.66 18.58 -21.85
N GLY A 242 -34.61 19.19 -22.42
CA GLY A 242 -33.38 19.57 -21.71
C GLY A 242 -32.08 19.12 -22.40
N ILE A 243 -31.04 18.79 -21.62
CA ILE A 243 -29.71 18.43 -22.13
C ILE A 243 -29.53 16.90 -22.14
N THR A 244 -29.10 16.35 -23.28
CA THR A 244 -28.66 14.96 -23.40
C THR A 244 -27.16 14.92 -23.66
N LEU A 245 -26.37 14.45 -22.69
CA LEU A 245 -24.91 14.37 -22.77
C LEU A 245 -24.48 12.92 -22.97
N ARG A 246 -23.92 12.60 -24.15
CA ARG A 246 -23.36 11.29 -24.46
C ARG A 246 -21.89 11.23 -24.05
N LEU A 247 -21.56 10.24 -23.22
CA LEU A 247 -20.26 10.06 -22.60
C LEU A 247 -19.74 8.66 -22.91
N GLN A 248 -18.46 8.53 -23.23
CA GLN A 248 -17.85 7.22 -23.37
C GLN A 248 -17.58 6.62 -21.99
N ARG A 249 -17.97 5.35 -21.79
CA ARG A 249 -17.85 4.68 -20.50
C ARG A 249 -16.39 4.42 -20.10
N GLY A 250 -16.09 4.65 -18.83
CA GLY A 250 -14.79 4.36 -18.22
C GLY A 250 -14.63 2.90 -17.79
N TYR A 251 -13.60 2.63 -16.99
CA TYR A 251 -13.24 1.27 -16.56
C TYR A 251 -14.08 0.75 -15.37
N LEU A 252 -14.85 1.60 -14.69
CA LEU A 252 -15.70 1.19 -13.58
C LEU A 252 -16.90 0.35 -14.06
N ARG A 253 -17.00 -0.86 -13.49
CA ARG A 253 -18.06 -1.83 -13.84
C ARG A 253 -19.36 -1.58 -13.09
N LYS A 254 -19.28 -1.22 -11.81
CA LYS A 254 -20.44 -0.89 -10.98
C LYS A 254 -20.53 0.63 -10.89
N LEU A 255 -21.68 1.17 -11.30
CA LEU A 255 -22.00 2.58 -11.19
C LEU A 255 -23.08 2.67 -10.12
N ASP A 256 -22.68 3.04 -8.90
CA ASP A 256 -23.60 3.59 -7.89
C ASP A 256 -24.09 4.98 -8.38
N PRO A 257 -25.08 5.65 -7.76
CA PRO A 257 -25.59 6.92 -8.26
C PRO A 257 -24.45 7.87 -8.65
N ILE A 258 -24.50 8.35 -9.90
CA ILE A 258 -23.38 9.08 -10.47
C ILE A 258 -23.43 10.49 -9.94
N THR A 259 -22.39 10.87 -9.21
CA THR A 259 -22.23 12.23 -8.69
C THR A 259 -21.11 12.95 -9.42
N GLY A 260 -21.32 14.24 -9.66
CA GLY A 260 -20.32 15.07 -10.31
C GLY A 260 -20.77 16.52 -10.45
N VAL A 261 -20.04 17.27 -11.25
CA VAL A 261 -20.31 18.67 -11.57
C VAL A 261 -20.61 18.79 -13.06
N LEU A 262 -21.77 19.34 -13.39
CA LEU A 262 -22.13 19.74 -14.74
C LEU A 262 -21.78 21.23 -14.92
N VAL A 263 -20.87 21.54 -15.83
CA VAL A 263 -20.46 22.90 -16.16
C VAL A 263 -21.06 23.27 -17.51
N ILE A 264 -21.84 24.34 -17.53
CA ILE A 264 -22.52 24.88 -18.71
C ILE A 264 -21.90 26.24 -19.00
N ARG A 265 -21.42 26.43 -20.24
CA ARG A 265 -20.95 27.71 -20.75
C ARG A 265 -22.02 28.31 -21.65
N GLU A 266 -22.48 29.50 -21.32
CA GLU A 266 -23.54 30.21 -22.02
C GLU A 266 -23.06 31.56 -22.56
N SER A 267 -23.72 32.05 -23.61
CA SER A 267 -23.51 33.37 -24.19
C SER A 267 -24.67 34.29 -23.83
N LEU A 268 -24.49 35.12 -22.80
CA LEU A 268 -25.46 36.12 -22.34
C LEU A 268 -24.92 37.50 -22.68
N ASP A 269 -25.69 38.31 -23.42
CA ASP A 269 -25.33 39.69 -23.78
C ASP A 269 -23.91 39.85 -24.38
N ASN A 270 -23.52 38.94 -25.29
CA ASN A 270 -22.18 38.88 -25.90
C ASN A 270 -21.02 38.58 -24.92
N GLN A 271 -21.32 38.09 -23.71
CA GLN A 271 -20.33 37.63 -22.73
C GLN A 271 -20.48 36.13 -22.45
N SER A 272 -19.35 35.43 -22.30
CA SER A 272 -19.34 34.02 -21.91
C SER A 272 -19.52 33.92 -20.39
N VAL A 273 -20.62 33.34 -19.94
CA VAL A 273 -20.92 33.08 -18.53
C VAL A 273 -20.81 31.58 -18.29
N VAL A 274 -20.16 31.20 -17.20
CA VAL A 274 -20.02 29.80 -16.80
C VAL A 274 -20.89 29.55 -15.57
N GLN A 275 -21.75 28.54 -15.67
CA GLN A 275 -22.55 28.05 -14.55
C GLN A 275 -22.16 26.61 -14.24
N ALA A 276 -22.06 26.27 -12.96
CA ALA A 276 -21.71 24.93 -12.52
C ALA A 276 -22.76 24.39 -11.54
N PHE A 277 -23.18 23.16 -11.76
CA PHE A 277 -24.21 22.49 -10.97
C PHE A 277 -23.70 21.15 -10.43
N THR A 278 -23.87 20.89 -9.14
CA THR A 278 -23.70 19.53 -8.61
C THR A 278 -24.90 18.69 -9.02
N ILE A 279 -24.62 17.53 -9.60
CA ILE A 279 -25.62 16.56 -10.02
C ILE A 279 -25.46 15.26 -9.27
N GLU A 280 -26.59 14.63 -8.96
CA GLU A 280 -26.70 13.26 -8.46
C GLU A 280 -27.69 12.54 -9.36
N ALA A 281 -27.19 11.63 -10.19
CA ALA A 281 -27.99 10.99 -11.21
C ALA A 281 -28.33 9.55 -10.82
N ALA A 282 -29.63 9.26 -10.78
CA ALA A 282 -30.13 7.92 -10.55
C ALA A 282 -29.92 7.07 -11.81
N VAL A 283 -29.39 5.86 -11.64
CA VAL A 283 -29.17 4.91 -12.74
C VAL A 283 -30.50 4.24 -13.09
N SER A 284 -31.11 4.69 -14.18
CA SER A 284 -32.36 4.14 -14.72
C SER A 284 -32.02 3.04 -15.73
N ASN A 285 -32.24 1.79 -15.33
CA ASN A 285 -32.07 0.55 -16.11
C ASN A 285 -30.63 0.07 -16.37
N GLU A 286 -30.21 -0.96 -15.61
CA GLU A 286 -29.22 -1.92 -16.09
C GLU A 286 -29.82 -2.81 -17.19
N ILE A 287 -29.84 -2.36 -18.45
CA ILE A 287 -30.04 -3.26 -19.59
C ILE A 287 -28.72 -3.99 -19.84
N GLY A 288 -28.51 -5.07 -19.08
CA GLY A 288 -27.30 -5.87 -19.21
C GLY A 288 -27.01 -6.75 -18.01
N LYS A 289 -28.01 -7.49 -17.51
CA LYS A 289 -27.77 -8.64 -16.63
C LYS A 289 -27.03 -9.74 -17.40
N THR A 290 -25.73 -9.58 -17.49
CA THR A 290 -24.74 -10.64 -17.30
C THR A 290 -23.63 -10.07 -16.46
N ALA A 291 -23.95 -9.83 -15.18
CA ALA A 291 -22.95 -10.11 -14.16
C ALA A 291 -22.35 -11.49 -14.50
N PRO A 292 -21.02 -11.67 -14.52
CA PRO A 292 -20.52 -13.03 -14.44
C PRO A 292 -21.19 -13.59 -13.20
N THR A 293 -21.98 -14.64 -13.40
CA THR A 293 -22.49 -15.48 -12.32
C THR A 293 -21.37 -15.59 -11.30
N PRO A 294 -21.56 -15.32 -9.99
CA PRO A 294 -20.57 -15.71 -9.01
C PRO A 294 -20.36 -17.18 -9.28
N THR A 295 -19.26 -17.52 -9.93
CA THR A 295 -18.91 -18.90 -10.19
C THR A 295 -18.87 -19.46 -8.80
N GLN A 296 -19.82 -20.33 -8.47
CA GLN A 296 -19.70 -21.16 -7.29
C GLN A 296 -18.24 -21.60 -7.27
N PRO A 297 -17.52 -21.40 -6.15
CA PRO A 297 -16.13 -21.79 -6.13
C PRO A 297 -16.15 -23.25 -6.53
N ARG A 298 -15.55 -23.57 -7.69
CA ARG A 298 -15.32 -24.96 -8.03
C ARG A 298 -14.60 -25.48 -6.80
N TRP A 299 -15.14 -26.50 -6.15
CA TRP A 299 -14.56 -27.14 -4.96
C TRP A 299 -13.04 -27.35 -5.09
N GLU A 300 -12.55 -27.46 -6.33
CA GLU A 300 -11.19 -27.28 -6.81
C GLU A 300 -10.39 -26.15 -6.10
N VAL A 301 -10.92 -24.93 -5.97
CA VAL A 301 -10.24 -23.79 -5.31
C VAL A 301 -10.05 -24.04 -3.81
N LEU A 302 -11.06 -24.60 -3.13
CA LEU A 302 -10.97 -24.96 -1.72
C LEU A 302 -10.02 -26.13 -1.49
N LEU A 303 -9.98 -27.10 -2.41
CA LEU A 303 -8.99 -28.17 -2.39
C LEU A 303 -7.57 -27.67 -2.65
N LEU A 304 -7.38 -26.74 -3.59
CA LEU A 304 -6.08 -26.11 -3.83
C LEU A 304 -5.62 -25.31 -2.61
N ALA A 305 -6.54 -24.62 -1.91
CA ALA A 305 -6.24 -23.96 -0.65
C ALA A 305 -5.83 -24.96 0.44
N LEU A 306 -6.54 -26.09 0.55
CA LEU A 306 -6.17 -27.18 1.46
C LEU A 306 -4.78 -27.74 1.16
N LEU A 307 -4.51 -28.05 -0.11
CA LEU A 307 -3.22 -28.55 -0.58
C LEU A 307 -2.12 -27.52 -0.33
N GLY A 308 -2.39 -26.24 -0.59
CA GLY A 308 -1.50 -25.13 -0.26
C GLY A 308 -1.13 -25.12 1.22
N GLY A 309 -2.11 -25.30 2.12
CA GLY A 309 -1.91 -25.37 3.55
C GLY A 309 -1.05 -26.57 3.97
N ILE A 310 -1.25 -27.73 3.33
CA ILE A 310 -0.41 -28.92 3.55
C ILE A 310 1.04 -28.61 3.13
N ILE A 311 1.23 -27.98 1.97
CA ILE A 311 2.55 -27.58 1.46
C ILE A 311 3.27 -26.60 2.41
N LEU A 312 2.54 -25.74 3.14
CA LEU A 312 3.15 -24.84 4.12
C LEU A 312 3.93 -25.58 5.22
N ASN A 313 3.59 -26.85 5.50
CA ASN A 313 4.36 -27.67 6.45
C ASN A 313 5.75 -28.04 5.95
N LEU A 314 6.01 -27.98 4.62
CA LEU A 314 7.31 -28.22 4.02
C LEU A 314 8.24 -27.00 4.12
N MET A 315 7.73 -25.86 4.58
CA MET A 315 8.52 -24.65 4.73
C MET A 315 9.45 -24.73 5.94
N PRO A 316 10.75 -24.38 5.80
CA PRO A 316 11.73 -24.56 6.86
C PRO A 316 11.42 -23.79 8.16
N CYS A 317 10.59 -22.75 8.15
CA CYS A 317 10.21 -22.01 9.38
C CYS A 317 9.10 -22.69 10.21
N VAL A 318 8.38 -23.66 9.66
CA VAL A 318 7.31 -24.39 10.36
C VAL A 318 7.87 -25.61 11.12
N PHE A 319 9.00 -26.13 10.64
CA PHE A 319 9.69 -27.29 11.22
C PHE A 319 10.12 -27.15 12.70
N PRO A 320 10.62 -26.00 13.19
CA PRO A 320 10.96 -25.84 14.61
C PRO A 320 9.77 -26.13 15.54
N VAL A 321 8.58 -25.65 15.16
CA VAL A 321 7.34 -25.84 15.93
C VAL A 321 6.86 -27.29 15.84
N LEU A 322 6.93 -27.89 14.65
CA LEU A 322 6.60 -29.31 14.44
C LEU A 322 7.52 -30.24 15.26
N SER A 323 8.82 -29.92 15.33
CA SER A 323 9.83 -30.71 16.06
C SER A 323 9.57 -30.72 17.57
N LEU A 324 9.35 -29.53 18.15
CA LEU A 324 9.00 -29.37 19.57
C LEU A 324 7.70 -30.11 19.91
N LYS A 325 6.76 -30.18 18.97
CA LYS A 325 5.49 -30.85 19.17
C LYS A 325 5.56 -32.36 18.98
N ALA A 326 6.38 -32.85 18.05
CA ALA A 326 6.67 -34.28 17.91
C ALA A 326 7.27 -34.84 19.21
N LEU A 327 8.18 -34.10 19.85
CA LEU A 327 8.74 -34.44 21.15
C LEU A 327 7.67 -34.49 22.25
N ASN A 328 6.75 -33.52 22.28
CA ASN A 328 5.62 -33.49 23.22
C ASN A 328 4.60 -34.61 22.97
N ILE A 329 4.35 -35.01 21.71
CA ILE A 329 3.48 -36.15 21.39
C ILE A 329 4.11 -37.45 21.88
N VAL A 330 5.41 -37.66 21.63
CA VAL A 330 6.13 -38.86 22.07
C VAL A 330 6.15 -38.96 23.60
N GLN A 331 6.38 -37.84 24.30
CA GLN A 331 6.32 -37.81 25.78
C GLN A 331 4.89 -37.99 26.32
N LYS A 332 3.86 -37.48 25.63
CA LYS A 332 2.44 -37.63 26.00
C LYS A 332 1.78 -38.89 25.42
N SER A 333 2.48 -39.68 24.61
CA SER A 333 1.97 -40.94 24.01
C SER A 333 1.69 -42.02 25.06
N GLN A 334 2.16 -41.84 26.29
CA GLN A 334 1.77 -42.63 27.45
C GLN A 334 0.37 -42.27 28.01
N LYS A 335 -0.31 -41.24 27.46
CA LYS A 335 -1.67 -40.84 27.84
C LYS A 335 -2.73 -41.44 26.92
N SER A 336 -3.98 -41.50 27.38
CA SER A 336 -5.10 -42.08 26.63
C SER A 336 -5.31 -41.45 25.22
N PRO A 337 -5.69 -42.24 24.19
CA PRO A 337 -5.91 -41.75 22.83
C PRO A 337 -6.89 -40.57 22.73
N LYS A 338 -7.89 -40.52 23.63
CA LYS A 338 -8.88 -39.45 23.70
C LYS A 338 -8.27 -38.10 24.10
N GLN A 339 -7.25 -38.10 24.95
CA GLN A 339 -6.56 -36.87 25.34
C GLN A 339 -5.70 -36.32 24.20
N VAL A 340 -4.98 -37.18 23.48
CA VAL A 340 -4.16 -36.78 22.31
C VAL A 340 -5.02 -36.10 21.24
N ARG A 341 -6.19 -36.65 20.92
CA ARG A 341 -7.14 -36.03 19.95
C ARG A 341 -7.63 -34.65 20.39
N ARG A 342 -7.96 -34.48 21.68
CA ARG A 342 -8.42 -33.18 22.22
C ARG A 342 -7.31 -32.12 22.19
N HIS A 343 -6.06 -32.50 22.44
CA HIS A 343 -4.91 -31.60 22.28
C HIS A 343 -4.71 -31.18 20.82
N ALA A 344 -4.99 -32.09 19.87
CA ALA A 344 -4.94 -31.77 18.44
C ALA A 344 -6.02 -30.80 17.98
N ILE A 345 -7.26 -31.01 18.43
CA ILE A 345 -8.36 -30.09 18.12
C ILE A 345 -8.06 -28.69 18.69
N ALA A 346 -7.55 -28.60 19.93
CA ALA A 346 -7.22 -27.31 20.54
C ALA A 346 -6.15 -26.54 19.75
N PHE A 347 -5.12 -27.24 19.26
CA PHE A 347 -4.11 -26.65 18.38
C PHE A 347 -4.65 -26.20 17.03
N THR A 348 -5.46 -27.04 16.38
CA THR A 348 -6.15 -26.69 15.13
C THR A 348 -7.02 -25.46 15.33
N ALA A 349 -7.77 -25.37 16.42
CA ALA A 349 -8.59 -24.21 16.73
C ALA A 349 -7.75 -22.93 16.85
N GLY A 350 -6.55 -23.00 17.43
CA GLY A 350 -5.62 -21.88 17.48
C GLY A 350 -5.19 -21.40 16.09
N ILE A 351 -4.88 -22.33 15.19
CA ILE A 351 -4.53 -22.02 13.80
C ILE A 351 -5.72 -21.39 13.08
N LEU A 352 -6.90 -22.04 13.11
CA LEU A 352 -8.08 -21.56 12.40
C LEU A 352 -8.47 -20.16 12.86
N VAL A 353 -8.56 -19.91 14.18
CA VAL A 353 -8.87 -18.57 14.71
C VAL A 353 -7.85 -17.52 14.24
N SER A 354 -6.56 -17.84 14.20
CA SER A 354 -5.56 -16.91 13.65
C SER A 354 -5.78 -16.61 12.17
N PHE A 355 -6.09 -17.62 11.35
CA PHE A 355 -6.40 -17.43 9.93
C PHE A 355 -7.71 -16.64 9.73
N SER A 356 -8.75 -16.87 10.55
CA SER A 356 -9.99 -16.09 10.50
C SER A 356 -9.75 -14.62 10.84
N VAL A 357 -8.92 -14.34 11.86
CA VAL A 357 -8.56 -12.97 12.26
C VAL A 357 -7.81 -12.27 11.13
N VAL A 358 -6.80 -12.92 10.54
CA VAL A 358 -6.05 -12.37 9.41
C VAL A 358 -6.98 -12.10 8.23
N ALA A 359 -7.84 -13.05 7.86
CA ALA A 359 -8.81 -12.89 6.78
C ALA A 359 -9.77 -11.72 7.05
N SER A 360 -10.29 -11.62 8.27
CA SER A 360 -11.24 -10.56 8.67
C SER A 360 -10.59 -9.18 8.60
N VAL A 361 -9.37 -9.03 9.13
CA VAL A 361 -8.62 -7.77 9.08
C VAL A 361 -8.38 -7.34 7.62
N LEU A 362 -7.95 -8.27 6.76
CA LEU A 362 -7.72 -7.99 5.34
C LEU A 362 -9.02 -7.58 4.61
N LEU A 363 -10.14 -8.24 4.90
CA LEU A 363 -11.43 -7.94 4.28
C LEU A 363 -12.01 -6.61 4.77
N ILE A 364 -11.81 -6.25 6.04
CA ILE A 364 -12.17 -4.92 6.58
C ILE A 364 -11.34 -3.84 5.89
N LEU A 365 -10.02 -3.99 5.81
CA LEU A 365 -9.15 -3.02 5.15
C LEU A 365 -9.51 -2.84 3.67
N ARG A 366 -9.89 -3.92 2.99
CA ARG A 366 -10.43 -3.88 1.62
C ARG A 366 -11.72 -3.06 1.53
N SER A 367 -12.64 -3.19 2.49
CA SER A 367 -13.89 -2.42 2.50
C SER A 367 -13.67 -0.91 2.64
N LEU A 368 -12.52 -0.52 3.21
CA LEU A 368 -12.07 0.87 3.33
C LEU A 368 -11.34 1.39 2.08
N GLY A 369 -11.37 0.64 0.97
CA GLY A 369 -10.74 1.04 -0.30
C GLY A 369 -9.23 0.85 -0.35
N GLN A 370 -8.59 0.30 0.69
CA GLN A 370 -7.15 0.03 0.69
C GLN A 370 -6.89 -1.31 -0.02
N GLN A 371 -6.37 -1.27 -1.26
CA GLN A 371 -5.90 -2.47 -1.95
C GLN A 371 -4.50 -2.86 -1.44
N ILE A 372 -4.46 -3.67 -0.39
CA ILE A 372 -3.20 -4.12 0.20
C ILE A 372 -2.65 -5.29 -0.62
N GLY A 373 -1.56 -5.06 -1.35
CA GLY A 373 -0.77 -6.11 -2.00
C GLY A 373 -0.14 -7.06 -0.99
N TRP A 374 -0.25 -8.38 -1.22
CA TRP A 374 0.46 -9.35 -0.39
C TRP A 374 1.97 -9.24 -0.61
N GLY A 375 2.74 -9.04 0.46
CA GLY A 375 4.18 -8.77 0.37
C GLY A 375 4.55 -7.30 0.46
N PHE A 376 3.58 -6.37 0.60
CA PHE A 376 3.87 -4.96 0.87
C PHE A 376 4.78 -4.77 2.10
N GLN A 377 4.72 -5.70 3.07
CA GLN A 377 5.57 -5.66 4.26
C GLN A 377 7.05 -5.72 3.88
N LEU A 378 7.40 -6.42 2.79
CA LEU A 378 8.77 -6.50 2.30
C LEU A 378 9.25 -5.20 1.67
N GLN A 379 8.39 -4.22 1.37
CA GLN A 379 8.82 -2.88 0.95
C GLN A 379 9.32 -2.02 2.13
N SER A 380 9.07 -2.43 3.38
CA SER A 380 9.55 -1.72 4.57
C SER A 380 10.93 -2.25 4.96
N PRO A 381 12.00 -1.42 4.89
CA PRO A 381 13.35 -1.85 5.28
C PRO A 381 13.43 -2.34 6.72
N VAL A 382 12.67 -1.70 7.61
CA VAL A 382 12.58 -2.09 9.03
C VAL A 382 12.02 -3.50 9.15
N PHE A 383 10.91 -3.79 8.48
CA PHE A 383 10.29 -5.12 8.51
C PHE A 383 11.23 -6.19 7.95
N VAL A 384 11.89 -5.93 6.81
CA VAL A 384 12.87 -6.84 6.20
C VAL A 384 14.02 -7.12 7.16
N THR A 385 14.53 -6.10 7.84
CA THR A 385 15.63 -6.23 8.81
C THR A 385 15.22 -7.07 10.03
N LEU A 386 14.07 -6.77 10.63
CA LEU A 386 13.51 -7.55 11.74
C LEU A 386 13.30 -9.02 11.34
N MET A 387 12.85 -9.24 10.10
CA MET A 387 12.65 -10.58 9.58
C MET A 387 13.95 -11.34 9.36
N ALA A 388 14.97 -10.68 8.82
CA ALA A 388 16.31 -11.24 8.68
C ALA A 388 16.88 -11.63 10.05
N TYR A 389 16.70 -10.78 11.07
CA TYR A 389 17.13 -11.07 12.44
C TYR A 389 16.40 -12.27 13.04
N LEU A 390 15.08 -12.36 12.83
CA LEU A 390 14.28 -13.49 13.27
C LEU A 390 14.73 -14.80 12.59
N MET A 391 14.87 -14.81 11.27
CA MET A 391 15.33 -15.97 10.49
C MET A 391 16.73 -16.42 10.92
N PHE A 392 17.63 -15.48 11.14
CA PHE A 392 18.97 -15.74 11.62
C PHE A 392 18.98 -16.35 13.03
N ALA A 393 18.19 -15.78 13.95
CA ALA A 393 18.05 -16.31 15.30
C ALA A 393 17.46 -17.73 15.31
N VAL A 394 16.44 -18.00 14.48
CA VAL A 394 15.87 -19.34 14.33
C VAL A 394 16.90 -20.31 13.74
N GLY A 395 17.67 -19.89 12.73
CA GLY A 395 18.78 -20.67 12.16
C GLY A 395 19.83 -21.05 13.21
N LEU A 396 20.26 -20.08 14.02
CA LEU A 396 21.21 -20.29 15.14
C LEU A 396 20.65 -21.25 16.19
N SER A 397 19.34 -21.24 16.42
CA SER A 397 18.70 -22.19 17.31
C SER A 397 18.69 -23.61 16.73
N LEU A 398 18.43 -23.75 15.43
CA LEU A 398 18.39 -25.03 14.74
C LEU A 398 19.78 -25.65 14.56
N SER A 399 20.82 -24.83 14.43
CA SER A 399 22.22 -25.30 14.39
C SER A 399 22.77 -25.70 15.75
N GLY A 400 21.99 -25.57 16.83
CA GLY A 400 22.41 -25.94 18.18
C GLY A 400 23.38 -24.95 18.84
N VAL A 401 23.64 -23.79 18.21
CA VAL A 401 24.49 -22.73 18.78
C VAL A 401 23.87 -22.21 20.08
N PHE A 402 22.54 -22.07 20.12
CA PHE A 402 21.82 -21.90 21.37
C PHE A 402 20.54 -22.72 21.35
N ILE A 403 20.20 -23.34 22.47
CA ILE A 403 18.86 -23.92 22.66
C ILE A 403 18.04 -22.79 23.28
N PHE A 404 16.85 -22.48 22.74
CA PHE A 404 15.90 -21.59 23.41
C PHE A 404 15.67 -22.11 24.84
N GLY A 405 16.40 -21.53 25.79
CA GLY A 405 16.19 -21.80 27.20
C GLY A 405 14.79 -21.33 27.56
N ALA A 406 14.16 -22.00 28.50
CA ALA A 406 12.81 -21.70 29.03
C ALA A 406 12.57 -20.24 29.51
N SER A 407 13.57 -19.36 29.39
CA SER A 407 13.54 -17.95 29.77
C SER A 407 13.01 -17.01 28.68
N ILE A 408 13.39 -17.17 27.40
CA ILE A 408 12.92 -16.28 26.31
C ILE A 408 11.51 -16.67 25.88
N MET A 409 11.25 -17.99 25.87
CA MET A 409 9.90 -18.50 25.82
C MET A 409 9.08 -17.99 27.02
N GLY A 410 9.63 -17.64 28.19
CA GLY A 410 8.91 -17.30 29.44
C GLY A 410 7.65 -16.40 29.38
N ILE A 411 7.55 -15.45 28.45
CA ILE A 411 6.33 -14.63 28.25
C ILE A 411 5.26 -15.40 27.45
N GLY A 412 5.66 -16.07 26.36
CA GLY A 412 4.78 -16.95 25.58
C GLY A 412 4.53 -18.32 26.25
N GLN A 413 5.48 -18.80 27.03
CA GLN A 413 5.53 -20.07 27.75
C GLN A 413 4.60 -20.04 28.94
N ARG A 414 4.41 -18.92 29.63
CA ARG A 414 3.33 -18.82 30.62
C ARG A 414 1.95 -19.10 30.00
N LEU A 415 1.73 -18.81 28.71
CA LEU A 415 0.51 -19.18 28.00
C LEU A 415 0.58 -20.56 27.34
N THR A 416 1.70 -20.97 26.74
CA THR A 416 1.86 -22.25 26.00
C THR A 416 2.27 -23.45 26.87
N THR A 417 2.87 -23.24 28.04
CA THR A 417 3.12 -24.26 29.08
C THR A 417 2.07 -24.31 30.18
N ARG A 418 0.99 -23.52 30.08
CA ARG A 418 -0.22 -23.82 30.85
C ARG A 418 -0.64 -25.25 30.53
N SER A 419 -0.71 -26.08 31.56
CA SER A 419 -1.15 -27.46 31.45
C SER A 419 -2.58 -27.51 30.90
N GLY A 420 -2.81 -28.28 29.84
CA GLY A 420 -4.14 -28.52 29.29
C GLY A 420 -4.30 -28.03 27.85
N TYR A 421 -5.53 -27.71 27.47
CA TYR A 421 -5.92 -27.38 26.09
C TYR A 421 -5.56 -25.94 25.69
N ILE A 422 -5.53 -25.02 26.66
CA ILE A 422 -5.17 -23.61 26.43
C ILE A 422 -3.74 -23.47 25.91
N GLY A 423 -2.80 -24.25 26.46
CA GLY A 423 -1.42 -24.23 25.98
C GLY A 423 -1.29 -24.62 24.51
N GLU A 424 -1.99 -25.67 24.09
CA GLU A 424 -1.99 -26.15 22.70
C GLU A 424 -2.64 -25.15 21.73
N PHE A 425 -3.70 -24.45 22.15
CA PHE A 425 -4.33 -23.38 21.37
C PHE A 425 -3.35 -22.26 21.06
N PHE A 426 -2.65 -21.73 22.08
CA PHE A 426 -1.66 -20.67 21.86
C PHE A 426 -0.42 -21.16 21.11
N THR A 427 -0.07 -22.45 21.20
CA THR A 427 0.95 -23.03 20.32
C THR A 427 0.52 -22.99 18.85
N GLY A 428 -0.77 -23.19 18.56
CA GLY A 428 -1.33 -23.01 17.22
C GLY A 428 -1.23 -21.58 16.72
N VAL A 429 -1.60 -20.60 17.55
CA VAL A 429 -1.47 -19.17 17.23
C VAL A 429 -0.02 -18.79 16.94
N PHE A 430 0.90 -19.24 17.80
CA PHE A 430 2.34 -18.99 17.62
C PHE A 430 2.88 -19.62 16.33
N ALA A 431 2.43 -20.83 15.99
CA ALA A 431 2.80 -21.49 14.74
C ALA A 431 2.42 -20.63 13.52
N THR A 432 1.21 -20.08 13.50
CA THR A 432 0.74 -19.20 12.40
C THR A 432 1.57 -17.93 12.28
N VAL A 433 1.87 -17.26 13.40
CA VAL A 433 2.66 -16.03 13.42
C VAL A 433 4.08 -16.26 12.91
N VAL A 434 4.74 -17.32 13.37
CA VAL A 434 6.13 -17.65 12.95
C VAL A 434 6.18 -18.16 11.50
N ALA A 435 5.11 -18.80 11.01
CA ALA A 435 5.03 -19.27 9.62
C ALA A 435 4.77 -18.14 8.62
N THR A 436 4.09 -17.06 9.03
CA THR A 436 3.67 -15.95 8.16
C THR A 436 4.78 -15.47 7.20
N PRO A 437 6.04 -15.26 7.62
CA PRO A 437 7.07 -14.70 6.76
C PRO A 437 7.48 -15.59 5.58
N CYS A 438 7.59 -16.90 5.80
CA CYS A 438 7.95 -17.82 4.71
C CYS A 438 6.79 -18.16 3.80
N THR A 439 5.55 -17.92 4.24
CA THR A 439 4.34 -18.18 3.45
C THR A 439 4.09 -17.11 2.38
N ALA A 440 4.81 -15.99 2.39
CA ALA A 440 4.57 -14.84 1.53
C ALA A 440 4.48 -15.16 0.02
N PRO A 441 5.41 -15.94 -0.59
CA PRO A 441 5.35 -16.27 -2.02
C PRO A 441 4.16 -17.16 -2.39
N PHE A 442 3.71 -18.02 -1.47
CA PHE A 442 2.66 -19.01 -1.72
C PHE A 442 1.26 -18.49 -1.40
N MET A 443 1.16 -17.55 -0.44
CA MET A 443 -0.11 -16.91 -0.10
C MET A 443 -0.54 -15.85 -1.12
N ALA A 444 0.37 -15.32 -1.95
CA ALA A 444 0.03 -14.30 -2.94
C ALA A 444 -1.03 -14.79 -3.96
N THR A 445 -0.93 -16.04 -4.41
CA THR A 445 -1.91 -16.64 -5.35
C THR A 445 -3.24 -16.90 -4.67
N ALA A 446 -3.22 -17.45 -3.45
CA ALA A 446 -4.42 -17.69 -2.65
C ALA A 446 -5.17 -16.39 -2.35
N LEU A 447 -4.44 -15.32 -1.99
CA LEU A 447 -5.02 -14.00 -1.74
C LEU A 447 -5.55 -13.36 -3.03
N GLY A 448 -4.81 -13.44 -4.14
CA GLY A 448 -5.25 -12.91 -5.42
C GLY A 448 -6.59 -13.50 -5.86
N VAL A 449 -6.78 -14.81 -5.67
CA VAL A 449 -8.07 -15.46 -5.90
C VAL A 449 -9.09 -15.00 -4.86
N ALA A 450 -8.78 -15.05 -3.56
CA ALA A 450 -9.72 -14.67 -2.49
C ALA A 450 -10.26 -13.24 -2.63
N LEU A 451 -9.43 -12.28 -3.09
CA LEU A 451 -9.84 -10.90 -3.32
C LEU A 451 -10.82 -10.73 -4.49
N THR A 452 -10.85 -11.67 -5.44
CA THR A 452 -11.85 -11.63 -6.53
C THR A 452 -13.19 -12.27 -6.15
N GLN A 453 -13.28 -12.87 -4.96
CA GLN A 453 -14.46 -13.63 -4.52
C GLN A 453 -15.29 -12.87 -3.48
N SER A 454 -16.48 -13.39 -3.18
CA SER A 454 -17.34 -12.89 -2.11
C SER A 454 -16.72 -13.14 -0.73
N VAL A 455 -17.12 -12.33 0.26
CA VAL A 455 -16.60 -12.40 1.65
C VAL A 455 -16.65 -13.81 2.25
N PRO A 456 -17.75 -14.59 2.12
CA PRO A 456 -17.80 -15.96 2.66
C PRO A 456 -16.80 -16.90 2.00
N ILE A 457 -16.57 -16.75 0.69
CA ILE A 457 -15.63 -17.59 -0.06
C ILE A 457 -14.19 -17.25 0.31
N ALA A 458 -13.88 -15.95 0.44
CA ALA A 458 -12.57 -15.51 0.89
C ALA A 458 -12.22 -16.11 2.26
N ILE A 459 -13.13 -16.02 3.23
CA ILE A 459 -12.95 -16.63 4.56
C ILE A 459 -12.77 -18.15 4.43
N ALA A 460 -13.59 -18.83 3.63
CA ALA A 460 -13.46 -20.27 3.42
C ALA A 460 -12.08 -20.68 2.84
N ILE A 461 -11.49 -19.88 1.96
CA ILE A 461 -10.14 -20.13 1.43
C ILE A 461 -9.10 -20.07 2.56
N PHE A 462 -9.15 -19.04 3.42
CA PHE A 462 -8.23 -18.91 4.56
C PHE A 462 -8.41 -20.04 5.59
N GLU A 463 -9.66 -20.45 5.85
CA GLU A 463 -9.96 -21.59 6.72
C GLU A 463 -9.41 -22.90 6.16
N MET A 464 -9.58 -23.16 4.86
CA MET A 464 -9.04 -24.36 4.22
C MET A 464 -7.51 -24.36 4.21
N LEU A 465 -6.88 -23.20 4.05
CA LEU A 465 -5.43 -23.04 4.17
C LEU A 465 -4.94 -23.35 5.60
N GLY A 466 -5.61 -22.80 6.62
CA GLY A 466 -5.33 -23.10 8.03
C GLY A 466 -5.59 -24.56 8.39
N LEU A 467 -6.65 -25.16 7.86
CA LEU A 467 -6.97 -26.57 8.03
C LEU A 467 -5.87 -27.44 7.41
N GLY A 468 -5.40 -27.09 6.21
CA GLY A 468 -4.29 -27.76 5.53
C GLY A 468 -2.99 -27.72 6.34
N LEU A 469 -2.68 -26.56 6.96
CA LEU A 469 -1.54 -26.43 7.87
C LEU A 469 -1.67 -27.36 9.08
N ALA A 470 -2.87 -27.47 9.65
CA ALA A 470 -3.14 -28.33 10.82
C ALA A 470 -3.31 -29.83 10.47
N LEU A 471 -3.55 -30.16 9.20
CA LEU A 471 -3.98 -31.48 8.75
C LEU A 471 -2.98 -32.60 9.08
N PRO A 472 -1.64 -32.45 8.87
CA PRO A 472 -0.70 -33.51 9.22
C PRO A 472 -0.74 -33.85 10.71
N TYR A 473 -0.91 -32.84 11.57
CA TYR A 473 -1.00 -33.04 13.02
C TYR A 473 -2.29 -33.75 13.42
N LEU A 474 -3.42 -33.35 12.83
CA LEU A 474 -4.70 -34.04 13.02
C LEU A 474 -4.63 -35.49 12.54
N ALA A 475 -4.11 -35.73 11.34
CA ALA A 475 -4.00 -37.07 10.75
C ALA A 475 -3.19 -38.03 11.65
N ILE A 476 -2.03 -37.58 12.15
CA ILE A 476 -1.19 -38.33 13.10
C ILE A 476 -1.93 -38.56 14.42
N SER A 477 -2.67 -37.57 14.92
CA SER A 477 -3.36 -37.67 16.22
C SER A 477 -4.58 -38.61 16.19
N PHE A 478 -5.27 -38.72 15.05
CA PHE A 478 -6.44 -39.57 14.90
C PHE A 478 -6.11 -41.00 14.47
N THR A 479 -4.98 -41.20 13.77
CA THR A 479 -4.57 -42.49 13.20
C THR A 479 -3.46 -43.14 14.04
N PRO A 480 -3.77 -44.10 14.94
CA PRO A 480 -2.77 -44.72 15.82
C PRO A 480 -1.69 -45.53 15.06
N GLY A 481 -1.97 -46.00 13.84
CA GLY A 481 -0.97 -46.67 12.99
C GLY A 481 0.14 -45.74 12.52
N LEU A 482 -0.20 -44.49 12.20
CA LEU A 482 0.76 -43.49 11.71
C LEU A 482 1.71 -43.01 12.81
N GLN A 483 1.25 -43.03 14.07
CA GLN A 483 2.07 -42.71 15.25
C GLN A 483 3.20 -43.73 15.47
N ARG A 484 3.01 -44.99 15.05
CA ARG A 484 4.01 -46.06 15.19
C ARG A 484 5.11 -46.00 14.13
N ILE A 485 4.86 -45.29 13.02
CA ILE A 485 5.80 -45.12 11.90
C ILE A 485 6.78 -43.97 12.18
N LEU A 486 6.45 -43.06 13.10
CA LEU A 486 7.33 -41.95 13.44
C LEU A 486 8.63 -42.44 14.09
N PRO A 487 9.81 -42.05 13.56
CA PRO A 487 11.08 -42.41 14.16
C PRO A 487 11.18 -41.81 15.57
N LYS A 488 11.76 -42.57 16.50
CA LYS A 488 11.99 -42.07 17.86
C LYS A 488 12.90 -40.84 17.81
N PRO A 489 12.61 -39.78 18.58
CA PRO A 489 13.49 -38.62 18.65
C PRO A 489 14.89 -39.05 19.15
N GLY A 490 15.93 -38.63 18.42
CA GLY A 490 17.32 -39.02 18.63
C GLY A 490 18.26 -38.25 17.69
N ALA A 491 19.49 -38.73 17.51
CA ALA A 491 20.54 -38.04 16.74
C ALA A 491 20.12 -37.67 15.29
N TRP A 492 19.32 -38.51 14.62
CA TRP A 492 18.81 -38.19 13.28
C TRP A 492 17.97 -36.91 13.23
N MET A 493 17.14 -36.66 14.27
CA MET A 493 16.33 -35.44 14.36
C MET A 493 17.22 -34.21 14.53
N GLU A 494 18.32 -34.32 15.28
CA GLU A 494 19.28 -33.23 15.49
C GLU A 494 20.05 -32.90 14.21
N THR A 495 20.54 -33.92 13.49
CA THR A 495 21.18 -33.73 12.18
C THR A 495 20.21 -33.11 11.16
N PHE A 496 18.95 -33.53 11.18
CA PHE A 496 17.92 -32.96 10.31
C PHE A 496 17.61 -31.49 10.66
N GLN A 497 17.54 -31.13 11.94
CA GLN A 497 17.39 -29.73 12.37
C GLN A 497 18.58 -28.86 11.93
N GLN A 498 19.81 -29.36 12.10
CA GLN A 498 21.02 -28.67 11.64
C GLN A 498 21.01 -28.47 10.12
N LEU A 499 20.56 -29.48 9.36
CA LEU A 499 20.38 -29.38 7.90
C LEU A 499 19.37 -28.27 7.54
N LEU A 500 18.27 -28.16 8.29
CA LEU A 500 17.25 -27.13 8.07
C LEU A 500 17.68 -25.72 8.51
N ALA A 501 18.76 -25.58 9.28
CA ALA A 501 19.34 -24.27 9.59
C ALA A 501 19.90 -23.57 8.33
N PHE A 502 20.46 -24.32 7.38
CA PHE A 502 21.06 -23.76 6.16
C PHE A 502 20.04 -23.02 5.27
N PRO A 503 18.84 -23.56 4.98
CA PRO A 503 17.76 -22.79 4.34
C PRO A 503 17.38 -21.50 5.08
N MET A 504 17.44 -21.46 6.42
CA MET A 504 17.14 -20.25 7.19
C MET A 504 18.25 -19.19 7.06
N TYR A 505 19.51 -19.63 7.03
CA TYR A 505 20.61 -18.73 6.71
C TYR A 505 20.56 -18.24 5.26
N ALA A 506 20.16 -19.09 4.32
CA ALA A 506 19.94 -18.68 2.93
C ALA A 506 18.81 -17.64 2.81
N ALA A 507 17.70 -17.83 3.52
CA ALA A 507 16.62 -16.85 3.59
C ALA A 507 17.08 -15.52 4.22
N THR A 508 17.90 -15.59 5.27
CA THR A 508 18.53 -14.40 5.89
C THR A 508 19.40 -13.66 4.88
N ALA A 509 20.27 -14.37 4.17
CA ALA A 509 21.14 -13.77 3.15
C ALA A 509 20.32 -13.12 2.02
N TRP A 510 19.23 -13.77 1.59
CA TRP A 510 18.32 -13.21 0.60
C TRP A 510 17.63 -11.94 1.09
N LEU A 511 17.11 -11.91 2.32
CA LEU A 511 16.50 -10.71 2.91
C LEU A 511 17.50 -9.57 3.06
N ILE A 512 18.75 -9.87 3.42
CA ILE A 512 19.84 -8.87 3.49
C ILE A 512 20.15 -8.31 2.10
N TRP A 513 20.13 -9.15 1.05
CA TRP A 513 20.28 -8.68 -0.32
C TRP A 513 19.11 -7.80 -0.75
N VAL A 514 17.86 -8.17 -0.44
CA VAL A 514 16.68 -7.30 -0.68
C VAL A 514 16.84 -5.96 0.04
N LEU A 515 17.26 -5.98 1.31
CA LEU A 515 17.48 -4.77 2.10
C LEU A 515 18.57 -3.88 1.51
N ALA A 516 19.64 -4.47 0.98
CA ALA A 516 20.70 -3.73 0.29
C ALA A 516 20.17 -2.98 -0.94
N GLN A 517 19.21 -3.56 -1.67
CA GLN A 517 18.53 -2.89 -2.79
C GLN A 517 17.62 -1.75 -2.32
N GLN A 518 17.10 -1.81 -1.09
CA GLN A 518 16.19 -0.79 -0.54
C GLN A 518 16.93 0.40 0.07
N THR A 519 18.05 0.14 0.75
CA THR A 519 18.72 1.09 1.66
C THR A 519 20.17 1.40 1.30
N GLY A 520 20.69 0.71 0.27
CA GLY A 520 22.08 0.85 -0.14
C GLY A 520 23.08 0.27 0.87
N THR A 521 24.31 0.75 0.79
CA THR A 521 25.46 0.22 1.56
C THR A 521 25.36 0.48 3.06
N ASN A 522 24.82 1.63 3.47
CA ASN A 522 24.70 2.02 4.88
C ASN A 522 23.70 1.13 5.63
N GLY A 523 22.51 0.90 5.03
CA GLY A 523 21.52 0.01 5.64
C GLY A 523 21.97 -1.45 5.65
N LEU A 524 22.70 -1.89 4.61
CA LEU A 524 23.37 -3.20 4.61
C LEU A 524 24.36 -3.34 5.78
N ALA A 525 25.22 -2.34 6.00
CA ALA A 525 26.20 -2.35 7.09
C ALA A 525 25.51 -2.39 8.47
N ALA A 526 24.45 -1.60 8.67
CA ALA A 526 23.66 -1.61 9.89
C ALA A 526 23.02 -2.99 10.14
N ALA A 527 22.45 -3.61 9.11
CA ALA A 527 21.83 -4.91 9.22
C ALA A 527 22.84 -6.02 9.57
N LEU A 528 23.98 -6.06 8.88
CA LEU A 528 25.07 -7.01 9.18
C LEU A 528 25.62 -6.82 10.60
N THR A 529 25.77 -5.57 11.04
CA THR A 529 26.18 -5.25 12.41
C THR A 529 25.19 -5.82 13.42
N GLY A 530 23.88 -5.67 13.20
CA GLY A 530 22.88 -6.27 14.09
C GLY A 530 22.88 -7.81 14.07
N LEU A 531 23.15 -8.46 12.94
CA LEU A 531 23.35 -9.92 12.91
C LEU A 531 24.54 -10.36 13.78
N ILE A 532 25.66 -9.64 13.70
CA ILE A 532 26.84 -9.87 14.54
C ILE A 532 26.49 -9.69 16.02
N LEU A 533 25.73 -8.64 16.36
CA LEU A 533 25.29 -8.39 17.73
C LEU A 533 24.35 -9.49 18.26
N ILE A 534 23.48 -10.04 17.42
CA ILE A 534 22.62 -11.18 17.78
C ILE A 534 23.45 -12.44 18.02
N ALA A 535 24.42 -12.74 17.15
CA ALA A 535 25.35 -13.85 17.35
C ALA A 535 26.19 -13.67 18.63
N PHE A 536 26.66 -12.44 18.90
CA PHE A 536 27.41 -12.12 20.09
C PHE A 536 26.57 -12.22 21.37
N ALA A 537 25.34 -11.69 21.35
CA ALA A 537 24.41 -11.75 22.46
C ALA A 537 24.05 -13.19 22.82
N THR A 538 23.77 -14.03 21.82
CA THR A 538 23.44 -15.45 22.03
C THR A 538 24.62 -16.23 22.59
N TRP A 539 25.82 -16.04 22.05
CA TRP A 539 27.05 -16.63 22.56
C TRP A 539 27.37 -16.19 24.00
N LEU A 540 27.25 -14.89 24.29
CA LEU A 540 27.52 -14.33 25.62
C LEU A 540 26.53 -14.89 26.65
N HIS A 541 25.24 -14.97 26.28
CA HIS A 541 24.21 -15.55 27.14
C HIS A 541 24.48 -17.02 27.47
N GLN A 542 24.87 -17.83 26.47
CA GLN A 542 25.18 -19.25 26.68
C GLN A 542 26.39 -19.44 27.58
N LYS A 543 27.45 -18.65 27.39
CA LYS A 543 28.70 -18.73 28.16
C LYS A 543 28.53 -18.26 29.60
N THR A 544 27.72 -17.22 29.83
CA THR A 544 27.47 -16.67 31.16
C THR A 544 26.42 -17.44 31.96
N ARG A 545 25.66 -18.35 31.33
CA ARG A 545 24.68 -19.21 32.00
C ARG A 545 25.28 -20.10 33.08
N LEU A 546 26.55 -20.49 32.93
CA LEU A 546 27.28 -21.38 33.85
C LEU A 546 28.09 -20.60 34.92
N LEU A 547 28.07 -19.26 34.89
CA LEU A 547 28.78 -18.42 35.84
C LEU A 547 28.00 -18.22 37.16
N PRO A 548 28.66 -17.78 38.25
CA PRO A 548 28.01 -17.35 39.49
C PRO A 548 26.92 -16.30 39.25
N PRO A 549 25.96 -16.12 40.17
CA PRO A 549 24.75 -15.31 39.94
C PRO A 549 25.05 -13.89 39.45
N LEU A 550 26.09 -13.24 39.98
CA LEU A 550 26.54 -11.92 39.54
C LEU A 550 26.97 -11.91 38.06
N GLY A 551 27.79 -12.89 37.63
CA GLY A 551 28.26 -13.03 36.25
C GLY A 551 27.15 -13.43 35.28
N LYS A 552 26.18 -14.22 35.74
CA LYS A 552 24.96 -14.56 34.99
C LYS A 552 24.08 -13.33 34.75
N HIS A 553 23.87 -12.50 35.78
CA HIS A 553 23.08 -11.27 35.66
C HIS A 553 23.75 -10.25 34.74
N LEU A 554 25.06 -10.00 34.91
CA LEU A 554 25.81 -9.08 34.06
C LEU A 554 25.83 -9.53 32.58
N GLY A 555 26.08 -10.82 32.33
CA GLY A 555 26.06 -11.38 30.99
C GLY A 555 24.69 -11.29 30.31
N SER A 556 23.61 -11.46 31.08
CA SER A 556 22.24 -11.32 30.56
C SER A 556 21.89 -9.86 30.25
N ILE A 557 22.33 -8.89 31.08
CA ILE A 557 22.14 -7.46 30.82
C ILE A 557 22.90 -7.05 29.55
N CYS A 558 24.15 -7.48 29.40
CA CYS A 558 24.95 -7.18 28.21
C CYS A 558 24.34 -7.79 26.93
N ALA A 559 23.82 -9.01 27.01
CA ALA A 559 23.11 -9.64 25.90
C ALA A 559 21.82 -8.86 25.53
N LEU A 560 21.07 -8.36 26.52
CA LEU A 560 19.88 -7.53 26.30
C LEU A 560 20.21 -6.17 25.69
N LEU A 561 21.30 -5.52 26.13
CA LEU A 561 21.76 -4.26 25.57
C LEU A 561 22.22 -4.43 24.11
N ALA A 562 22.95 -5.49 23.79
CA ALA A 562 23.35 -5.82 22.42
C ALA A 562 22.12 -6.08 21.51
N LEU A 563 21.08 -6.73 22.04
CA LEU A 563 19.82 -6.95 21.34
C LEU A 563 19.00 -5.66 21.16
N GLY A 564 18.96 -4.81 22.18
CA GLY A 564 18.33 -3.48 22.10
C GLY A 564 19.03 -2.58 21.09
N PHE A 565 20.36 -2.65 21.03
CA PHE A 565 21.15 -1.92 20.05
C PHE A 565 20.93 -2.45 18.62
N SER A 566 20.89 -3.77 18.41
CA SER A 566 20.56 -4.34 17.09
C SER A 566 19.15 -3.92 16.62
N LEU A 567 18.18 -3.87 17.52
CA LEU A 567 16.83 -3.36 17.23
C LEU A 567 16.83 -1.87 16.86
N SER A 568 17.67 -1.04 17.50
CA SER A 568 17.80 0.37 17.15
C SER A 568 18.42 0.59 15.76
N LEU A 569 19.38 -0.27 15.36
CA LEU A 569 19.98 -0.24 14.02
C LEU A 569 18.97 -0.55 12.91
N ALA A 570 17.92 -1.32 13.20
CA ALA A 570 16.84 -1.57 12.24
C ALA A 570 16.05 -0.29 11.90
N GLN A 571 16.09 0.75 12.74
CA GLN A 571 15.45 2.05 12.47
C GLN A 571 16.36 2.99 11.66
N VAL A 572 17.68 2.88 11.77
CA VAL A 572 18.64 3.69 11.00
C VAL A 572 18.60 3.35 9.49
N SER A 573 18.08 2.18 9.14
CA SER A 573 17.86 1.74 7.76
C SER A 573 16.85 2.58 6.96
N THR A 574 16.21 3.61 7.54
CA THR A 574 15.23 4.47 6.83
C THR A 574 15.80 5.77 6.25
N THR A 575 17.03 6.16 6.61
CA THR A 575 17.53 7.55 6.42
C THR A 575 18.37 7.82 5.17
N THR A 576 18.41 6.93 4.18
CA THR A 576 19.11 7.25 2.93
C THR A 576 18.43 6.60 1.73
N PRO A 577 17.75 7.36 0.85
CA PRO A 577 17.36 6.85 -0.44
C PRO A 577 18.65 6.49 -1.17
N ALA A 578 18.87 5.20 -1.41
CA ALA A 578 19.89 4.82 -2.38
C ALA A 578 19.47 5.40 -3.73
N ALA A 579 20.29 6.28 -4.29
CA ALA A 579 20.21 6.56 -5.71
C ALA A 579 20.22 5.21 -6.43
N VAL A 580 19.22 4.95 -7.27
CA VAL A 580 19.07 3.69 -8.00
C VAL A 580 20.20 3.62 -9.03
N THR A 581 21.38 3.20 -8.59
CA THR A 581 22.49 2.92 -9.49
C THR A 581 22.19 1.55 -10.11
N HIS A 582 21.57 1.55 -11.28
CA HIS A 582 21.34 0.34 -12.04
C HIS A 582 22.68 -0.36 -12.30
N ASN A 583 22.89 -1.47 -11.61
CA ASN A 583 24.02 -2.34 -11.84
C ASN A 583 23.88 -2.92 -13.25
N GLN A 584 24.70 -2.44 -14.17
CA GLN A 584 24.79 -2.93 -15.54
C GLN A 584 25.40 -4.33 -15.53
N ASN A 585 24.58 -5.36 -15.33
CA ASN A 585 24.94 -6.72 -15.68
C ASN A 585 24.49 -7.01 -17.11
N GLN A 586 25.34 -7.73 -17.86
CA GLN A 586 25.17 -8.08 -19.26
C GLN A 586 23.80 -8.70 -19.53
N GLY A 587 22.95 -8.01 -20.29
CA GLY A 587 21.57 -8.38 -20.57
C GLY A 587 20.75 -7.19 -21.09
N ILE A 588 19.42 -7.29 -20.98
CA ILE A 588 18.47 -6.25 -21.40
C ILE A 588 18.80 -4.88 -20.75
N LYS A 589 18.91 -3.84 -21.59
CA LYS A 589 19.05 -2.44 -21.15
C LYS A 589 17.69 -1.88 -20.73
N TRP A 590 17.32 -2.10 -19.48
CA TRP A 590 16.12 -1.52 -18.89
C TRP A 590 16.26 -0.01 -18.70
N GLN A 591 15.23 0.73 -19.09
CA GLN A 591 15.06 2.13 -18.71
C GLN A 591 14.10 2.22 -17.52
N ALA A 592 14.38 3.12 -16.57
CA ALA A 592 13.47 3.36 -15.45
C ALA A 592 12.12 3.87 -15.95
N TYR A 593 11.04 3.29 -15.44
CA TYR A 593 9.69 3.74 -15.70
C TYR A 593 9.40 5.07 -15.02
N THR A 594 8.83 6.00 -15.78
CA THR A 594 8.03 7.12 -15.27
C THR A 594 6.79 7.25 -16.17
N ALA A 595 5.69 7.78 -15.64
CA ALA A 595 4.49 8.01 -16.45
C ALA A 595 4.80 8.86 -17.69
N GLN A 596 5.59 9.92 -17.53
CA GLN A 596 6.03 10.80 -18.63
C GLN A 596 6.83 10.04 -19.69
N ARG A 597 7.77 9.18 -19.28
CA ARG A 597 8.59 8.42 -20.24
C ARG A 597 7.74 7.43 -21.02
N LEU A 598 6.78 6.78 -20.37
CA LEU A 598 5.84 5.91 -21.06
C LEU A 598 5.02 6.70 -22.09
N VAL A 599 4.46 7.86 -21.70
CA VAL A 599 3.70 8.72 -22.62
C VAL A 599 4.56 9.16 -23.79
N LYS A 600 5.77 9.68 -23.55
CA LYS A 600 6.69 10.13 -24.60
C LYS A 600 7.06 9.02 -25.59
N LEU A 601 7.34 7.81 -25.10
CA LEU A 601 7.65 6.67 -25.96
C LEU A 601 6.44 6.26 -26.81
N ARG A 602 5.24 6.27 -26.22
CA ARG A 602 3.99 5.96 -26.95
C ARG A 602 3.65 7.03 -27.98
N GLN A 603 3.80 8.30 -27.66
CA GLN A 603 3.62 9.42 -28.61
C GLN A 603 4.61 9.34 -29.78
N SER A 604 5.82 8.82 -29.55
CA SER A 604 6.80 8.62 -30.62
C SER A 604 6.50 7.42 -31.54
N GLY A 605 5.37 6.72 -31.34
CA GLY A 605 5.00 5.52 -32.10
C GLY A 605 5.87 4.29 -31.82
N SER A 606 6.68 4.34 -30.75
CA SER A 606 7.55 3.23 -30.37
C SER A 606 6.76 2.20 -29.56
N PRO A 607 6.82 0.90 -29.90
CA PRO A 607 6.22 -0.13 -29.05
C PRO A 607 6.96 -0.18 -27.71
N VAL A 608 6.23 -0.32 -26.60
CA VAL A 608 6.81 -0.28 -25.25
C VAL A 608 6.50 -1.58 -24.51
N PHE A 609 7.52 -2.23 -23.96
CA PHE A 609 7.35 -3.31 -23.00
C PHE A 609 7.62 -2.79 -21.59
N LEU A 610 6.58 -2.78 -20.76
CA LEU A 610 6.62 -2.34 -19.37
C LEU A 610 6.60 -3.55 -18.43
N ASN A 611 7.68 -3.72 -17.67
CA ASN A 611 7.85 -4.76 -16.66
C ASN A 611 7.67 -4.14 -15.26
N PHE A 612 6.54 -4.41 -14.61
CA PHE A 612 6.36 -4.13 -13.19
C PHE A 612 6.97 -5.27 -12.37
N SER A 613 8.05 -4.96 -11.66
CA SER A 613 8.91 -5.94 -10.99
C SER A 613 9.32 -5.44 -9.62
N ALA A 614 9.92 -6.30 -8.81
CA ALA A 614 10.54 -5.93 -7.54
C ALA A 614 11.66 -6.91 -7.16
N SER A 615 12.66 -6.45 -6.42
CA SER A 615 13.78 -7.29 -5.96
C SER A 615 13.32 -8.39 -4.99
N TRP A 616 12.28 -8.12 -4.19
CA TRP A 616 11.69 -9.12 -3.29
C TRP A 616 10.72 -10.08 -3.98
N CYS A 617 10.38 -9.84 -5.26
CA CYS A 617 9.44 -10.67 -6.01
C CYS A 617 10.18 -11.81 -6.73
N ILE A 618 10.21 -13.01 -6.12
CA ILE A 618 10.91 -14.17 -6.67
C ILE A 618 10.38 -14.54 -8.07
N THR A 619 9.05 -14.52 -8.26
CA THR A 619 8.45 -14.79 -9.58
C THR A 619 8.92 -13.81 -10.64
N CYS A 620 9.08 -12.52 -10.28
CA CYS A 620 9.60 -11.50 -11.17
C CYS A 620 11.03 -11.81 -11.61
N LEU A 621 11.90 -12.15 -10.65
CA LEU A 621 13.31 -12.52 -10.93
C LEU A 621 13.43 -13.79 -11.77
N VAL A 622 12.58 -14.78 -11.51
CA VAL A 622 12.52 -16.02 -12.30
C VAL A 622 12.10 -15.70 -13.74
N ASN A 623 10.98 -14.98 -13.95
CA ASN A 623 10.52 -14.60 -15.28
C ASN A 623 11.56 -13.74 -16.03
N GLU A 624 12.23 -12.81 -15.34
CA GLU A 624 13.32 -12.03 -15.94
C GLU A 624 14.42 -12.94 -16.46
N ARG A 625 14.77 -14.01 -15.73
CA ARG A 625 15.80 -14.96 -16.15
C ARG A 625 15.35 -15.95 -17.22
N VAL A 626 14.16 -16.54 -17.08
CA VAL A 626 13.71 -17.67 -17.92
C VAL A 626 12.92 -17.25 -19.16
N ALA A 627 12.40 -16.02 -19.19
CA ALA A 627 11.60 -15.52 -20.32
C ALA A 627 12.19 -14.26 -20.95
N LEU A 628 12.56 -13.25 -20.17
CA LEU A 628 12.99 -11.95 -20.71
C LEU A 628 14.46 -11.94 -21.15
N ASN A 629 15.38 -12.39 -20.32
CA ASN A 629 16.82 -12.41 -20.61
C ASN A 629 17.26 -13.62 -21.46
N GLN A 630 16.34 -14.24 -22.21
CA GLN A 630 16.68 -15.28 -23.17
C GLN A 630 17.17 -14.65 -24.49
N PRO A 631 18.23 -15.17 -25.14
CA PRO A 631 18.79 -14.59 -26.36
C PRO A 631 17.74 -14.33 -27.45
N GLU A 632 16.80 -15.25 -27.62
CA GLU A 632 15.74 -15.18 -28.61
C GLU A 632 14.71 -14.07 -28.29
N THR A 633 14.42 -13.86 -27.01
CA THR A 633 13.52 -12.80 -26.55
C THR A 633 14.19 -11.43 -26.69
N ILE A 634 15.49 -11.34 -26.36
CA ILE A 634 16.28 -10.11 -26.56
C ILE A 634 16.31 -9.74 -28.04
N ALA A 635 16.60 -10.71 -28.92
CA ALA A 635 16.58 -10.50 -30.36
C ALA A 635 15.19 -10.06 -30.87
N ALA A 636 14.10 -10.61 -30.31
CA ALA A 636 12.75 -10.19 -30.64
C ALA A 636 12.49 -8.72 -30.26
N PHE A 637 12.87 -8.30 -29.05
CA PHE A 637 12.77 -6.90 -28.62
C PHE A 637 13.58 -5.96 -29.51
N GLU A 638 14.80 -6.34 -29.86
CA GLU A 638 15.69 -5.54 -30.73
C GLU A 638 15.15 -5.44 -32.16
N SER A 639 14.66 -6.55 -32.74
CA SER A 639 14.14 -6.59 -34.11
C SER A 639 12.94 -5.67 -34.34
N LYS A 640 12.09 -5.53 -33.32
CA LYS A 640 10.89 -4.68 -33.33
C LYS A 640 11.14 -3.31 -32.69
N LYS A 641 12.39 -3.01 -32.30
CA LYS A 641 12.82 -1.76 -31.64
C LYS A 641 11.94 -1.39 -30.44
N ILE A 642 11.59 -2.38 -29.63
CA ILE A 642 10.70 -2.19 -28.48
C ILE A 642 11.45 -1.47 -27.37
N ALA A 643 10.87 -0.38 -26.86
CA ALA A 643 11.40 0.33 -25.72
C ALA A 643 11.10 -0.45 -24.42
N LEU A 644 12.13 -0.74 -23.64
CA LEU A 644 12.02 -1.61 -22.46
C LEU A 644 12.03 -0.78 -21.18
N LEU A 645 10.87 -0.68 -20.52
CA LEU A 645 10.69 0.04 -19.27
C LEU A 645 10.57 -0.93 -18.10
N LYS A 646 11.22 -0.61 -16.97
CA LYS A 646 11.08 -1.34 -15.71
C LYS A 646 10.51 -0.42 -14.63
N ALA A 647 9.33 -0.77 -14.13
CA ALA A 647 8.74 -0.16 -12.94
C ALA A 647 9.21 -0.98 -11.72
N ASP A 648 10.26 -0.48 -11.05
CA ASP A 648 10.85 -1.14 -9.89
C ASP A 648 10.10 -0.79 -8.60
N TRP A 649 9.21 -1.69 -8.20
CA TRP A 649 8.39 -1.59 -6.99
C TRP A 649 9.05 -2.25 -5.76
N THR A 650 10.39 -2.29 -5.74
CA THR A 650 11.18 -2.75 -4.58
C THR A 650 10.92 -1.88 -3.35
N ASN A 651 10.84 -0.57 -3.55
CA ASN A 651 10.44 0.43 -2.57
C ASN A 651 9.04 0.95 -2.91
N ARG A 652 8.33 1.48 -1.92
CA ARG A 652 6.99 2.04 -2.12
C ARG A 652 7.07 3.29 -3.00
N ASP A 653 6.41 3.23 -4.16
CA ASP A 653 6.32 4.32 -5.12
C ASP A 653 4.84 4.57 -5.46
N PRO A 654 4.28 5.75 -5.15
CA PRO A 654 2.88 6.09 -5.45
C PRO A 654 2.53 6.05 -6.93
N ALA A 655 3.44 6.45 -7.83
CA ALA A 655 3.19 6.48 -9.27
C ALA A 655 3.13 5.06 -9.85
N ILE A 656 4.03 4.17 -9.40
CA ILE A 656 3.97 2.74 -9.77
C ILE A 656 2.71 2.08 -9.18
N THR A 657 2.33 2.45 -7.96
CA THR A 657 1.12 1.92 -7.31
C THR A 657 -0.14 2.30 -8.08
N LYS A 658 -0.31 3.58 -8.44
CA LYS A 658 -1.43 4.06 -9.25
C LYS A 658 -1.47 3.37 -10.63
N ALA A 659 -0.30 3.16 -11.24
CA ALA A 659 -0.20 2.45 -12.51
C ALA A 659 -0.54 0.96 -12.41
N LEU A 660 -0.25 0.28 -11.29
CA LEU A 660 -0.71 -1.08 -11.04
C LEU A 660 -2.24 -1.12 -10.83
N GLU A 661 -2.77 -0.16 -10.08
CA GLU A 661 -4.21 -0.02 -9.80
C GLU A 661 -5.03 0.23 -11.07
N SER A 662 -4.51 1.00 -12.04
CA SER A 662 -5.19 1.21 -13.33
C SER A 662 -5.35 -0.08 -14.14
N PHE A 663 -4.53 -1.11 -13.87
CA PHE A 663 -4.69 -2.46 -14.43
C PHE A 663 -5.50 -3.42 -13.55
N GLY A 664 -6.10 -2.91 -12.46
CA GLY A 664 -6.79 -3.73 -11.46
C GLY A 664 -5.85 -4.69 -10.73
N ARG A 665 -4.56 -4.33 -10.58
CA ARG A 665 -3.54 -5.14 -9.90
C ARG A 665 -3.13 -4.47 -8.59
N SER A 666 -3.08 -5.27 -7.53
CA SER A 666 -2.62 -4.85 -6.21
C SER A 666 -1.14 -5.20 -5.94
N GLY A 667 -0.39 -5.63 -6.96
CA GLY A 667 1.01 -6.01 -6.80
C GLY A 667 1.67 -6.55 -8.06
N VAL A 668 2.95 -6.93 -7.93
CA VAL A 668 3.82 -7.46 -9.00
C VAL A 668 3.88 -9.00 -8.97
N PRO A 669 4.18 -9.70 -10.08
CA PRO A 669 4.53 -9.18 -11.41
C PRO A 669 3.34 -8.73 -12.25
N LEU A 670 3.57 -7.72 -13.08
CA LEU A 670 2.68 -7.35 -14.19
C LEU A 670 3.53 -7.01 -15.42
N TYR A 671 3.15 -7.55 -16.57
CA TYR A 671 3.85 -7.34 -17.84
C TYR A 671 2.87 -6.77 -18.85
N VAL A 672 3.22 -5.63 -19.43
CA VAL A 672 2.35 -4.88 -20.33
C VAL A 672 3.10 -4.55 -21.60
N LEU A 673 2.55 -4.95 -22.75
CA LEU A 673 3.09 -4.63 -24.07
C LEU A 673 2.18 -3.62 -24.76
N TYR A 674 2.72 -2.44 -25.03
CA TYR A 674 2.07 -1.39 -25.79
C TYR A 674 2.49 -1.49 -27.26
N PRO A 675 1.53 -1.63 -28.19
CA PRO A 675 1.81 -1.66 -29.63
C PRO A 675 2.25 -0.28 -30.18
N PRO A 676 2.82 -0.25 -31.40
CA PRO A 676 3.37 0.97 -32.01
C PRO A 676 2.33 2.02 -32.43
N ASP A 677 1.07 1.62 -32.69
CA ASP A 677 0.04 2.56 -33.17
C ASP A 677 -0.71 3.30 -32.04
N SER A 678 -0.89 4.59 -32.30
CA SER A 678 -1.26 5.68 -31.39
C SER A 678 -2.45 5.40 -30.49
N GLU A 679 -2.34 5.89 -29.25
CA GLU A 679 -3.39 6.40 -28.35
C GLU A 679 -4.58 5.49 -27.96
N PHE A 680 -5.17 4.74 -28.89
CA PHE A 680 -6.42 3.98 -28.75
C PHE A 680 -6.25 2.46 -28.72
N THR A 681 -5.08 1.92 -29.02
CA THR A 681 -4.88 0.46 -28.98
C THR A 681 -4.70 -0.01 -27.54
N PRO A 682 -5.58 -0.89 -27.01
CA PRO A 682 -5.47 -1.37 -25.65
C PRO A 682 -4.16 -2.17 -25.47
N PRO A 683 -3.46 -2.00 -24.33
CA PRO A 683 -2.23 -2.72 -24.09
C PRO A 683 -2.48 -4.23 -23.94
N ILE A 684 -1.52 -5.02 -24.43
CA ILE A 684 -1.54 -6.47 -24.27
C ILE A 684 -0.94 -6.81 -22.90
N ILE A 685 -1.78 -7.35 -22.01
CA ILE A 685 -1.35 -7.79 -20.68
C ILE A 685 -0.92 -9.25 -20.77
N LEU A 686 0.32 -9.56 -20.36
CA LEU A 686 0.83 -10.93 -20.36
C LEU A 686 0.57 -11.64 -19.02
N PRO A 687 0.58 -12.99 -19.01
CA PRO A 687 0.42 -13.77 -17.79
C PRO A 687 1.50 -13.50 -16.73
N GLN A 688 1.17 -13.78 -15.46
CA GLN A 688 2.09 -13.61 -14.33
C GLN A 688 3.25 -14.61 -14.32
N ILE A 689 3.06 -15.79 -14.90
CA ILE A 689 4.12 -16.77 -15.15
C ILE A 689 4.46 -16.66 -16.63
N LEU A 690 5.69 -16.25 -16.92
CA LEU A 690 6.10 -15.86 -18.26
C LEU A 690 7.01 -16.94 -18.86
N SER A 691 6.81 -17.29 -20.13
CA SER A 691 7.76 -18.07 -20.92
C SER A 691 8.29 -17.26 -22.11
N ALA A 692 9.50 -17.59 -22.58
CA ALA A 692 10.11 -16.92 -23.73
C ALA A 692 9.19 -16.97 -24.97
N ASP A 693 8.57 -18.12 -25.23
CA ASP A 693 7.65 -18.32 -26.35
C ASP A 693 6.39 -17.43 -26.26
N GLN A 694 5.83 -17.23 -25.06
CA GLN A 694 4.69 -16.31 -24.88
C GLN A 694 5.07 -14.86 -25.21
N VAL A 695 6.25 -14.42 -24.76
CA VAL A 695 6.75 -13.06 -25.04
C VAL A 695 7.00 -12.89 -26.53
N GLN A 696 7.65 -13.86 -27.17
CA GLN A 696 7.92 -13.82 -28.60
C GLN A 696 6.64 -13.83 -29.43
N ARG A 697 5.63 -14.63 -29.07
CA ARG A 697 4.33 -14.63 -29.74
C ARG A 697 3.64 -13.27 -29.62
N ALA A 698 3.68 -12.65 -28.44
CA ALA A 698 3.12 -11.32 -28.24
C ALA A 698 3.85 -10.27 -29.10
N ILE A 699 5.18 -10.33 -29.19
CA ILE A 699 6.00 -9.42 -30.01
C ILE A 699 5.79 -9.65 -31.51
N LYS A 700 5.62 -10.90 -31.96
CA LYS A 700 5.36 -11.22 -33.37
C LYS A 700 4.01 -10.68 -33.87
N ASN A 701 3.05 -10.56 -32.96
CA ASN A 701 1.71 -10.06 -33.25
C ASN A 701 1.60 -8.52 -33.21
N LEU A 702 2.71 -7.82 -32.91
CA LEU A 702 2.88 -6.40 -33.19
C LEU A 702 3.22 -6.20 -34.67
#